data_AF-A0A7V8W553-F1
#
_entry.id   AF-A0A7V8W553-F1
#
_cell.length_a   1.000
_cell.length_b   1.000
_cell.length_c   1.000
_cell.angle_alpha   90.00
_cell.angle_beta   90.00
_cell.angle_gamma   90.00
#
_symmetry.space_group_name_H-M   'P 1'
#
loop_
_entity.id
_entity.type
_entity.pdbx_description
1 polymer ?
#
loop_
_entity_poly.entity_id
_entity_poly.type
_entity_poly.pdbx_seq_one_letter_code
_entity_poly.pdbx_strand_id
1 'polypeptide(L)'
;LLATLNDLKDAKVDPERALDALSQSENNSRADLHPLMPLYRAFLDEKTRMDVIDRDDLASAAETYAVRSAFLQRQSRILYYGFYDVTQVQLDLFHTVVRHYPTTLFFPMVKGNPAYGFAERFFERHLFGLVGQAPQSPGTAIFPGPGHDDGLLRSGQSCRMLSVSGPFDELTVVAKDILTLVEERGYGFEDIGVVARTLTGYTTLLPRIFDQHAIPFTSTMTRPLSEFPLAKACIQLLDLRVSGFRRDRVIELLSSPFLRLSPVCPSNVTPRHDVWDVATRRLGIIKGMDEWTRLTRYLKKDLPLRDDDDGELVGPRISCEHIQHLWSAVSALASSLQSVPDSGAWEDYSEHIQRLCDEWLDGSAGGSDRQADDSHQLLKSVAEALVELRRLSAIHREVTLVDFTAAFHRIMEETLVPIASSLAGGVQVFDAMAARGVAFRALYILGLNEKVFPRHIREDAFLRDRTRRFLEVDLGFKIQEKLAGYDEEKLLFTLLCRSTREQLTLLYQRTDEAGRSLLPSGYLAEVQRTVGAGEQVVPRRLTVKFENTPQYHLDRLTPSEMATKFLLMRRVPRRLLEGYEAGRVVARGLPALSSLDGTEQRLGAYDGITGPLESAWQTMQLSGASPTALQEYATCPFRYFAKQVLRLRPLTVPESIDQIGPAELGTLAHSILRRCLQALSTEGYFSHVAPSIDPFDRLVQVAQAEFERFAGSHPVGYPLVWRLHQERLLTVLRDALREDLAEMAREGWEPVLFEEEMHGRLNAPLSGMPAELAEILITGRLDRVDWSRSQNAYRIIDYKFKTSRNPDTLDK
;
A
#
# COMPACT_ATOMS: atom_id res chain seq x y z
N LEU A 1 -12.33 -22.16 -4.36
CA LEU A 1 -12.64 -23.32 -3.51
C LEU A 1 -13.70 -22.99 -2.46
N LEU A 2 -13.43 -22.16 -1.43
CA LEU A 2 -14.46 -21.85 -0.41
C LEU A 2 -15.77 -21.32 -1.02
N ALA A 3 -15.70 -20.35 -1.94
CA ALA A 3 -16.87 -19.85 -2.67
C ALA A 3 -17.62 -20.96 -3.45
N THR A 4 -16.88 -21.94 -3.98
CA THR A 4 -17.45 -23.08 -4.71
C THR A 4 -18.19 -24.03 -3.76
N LEU A 5 -17.65 -24.28 -2.56
CA LEU A 5 -18.32 -25.08 -1.54
C LEU A 5 -19.59 -24.39 -1.01
N ASN A 6 -19.53 -23.06 -0.85
CA ASN A 6 -20.71 -22.27 -0.48
C ASN A 6 -21.79 -22.34 -1.57
N ASP A 7 -21.45 -22.18 -2.85
CA ASP A 7 -22.40 -22.31 -3.95
C ASP A 7 -23.10 -23.69 -3.97
N LEU A 8 -22.36 -24.77 -3.71
CA LEU A 8 -22.94 -26.13 -3.61
C LEU A 8 -23.90 -26.24 -2.43
N LYS A 9 -23.58 -25.60 -1.31
CA LYS A 9 -24.38 -25.59 -0.10
C LYS A 9 -25.65 -24.76 -0.23
N ASP A 10 -25.54 -23.57 -0.80
CA ASP A 10 -26.66 -22.68 -1.14
C ASP A 10 -27.67 -23.34 -2.08
N ALA A 11 -27.19 -24.25 -2.94
CA ALA A 11 -27.99 -25.06 -3.85
C ALA A 11 -28.52 -26.36 -3.22
N LYS A 12 -28.20 -26.65 -1.94
CA LYS A 12 -28.51 -27.90 -1.23
C LYS A 12 -28.10 -29.15 -2.05
N VAL A 13 -26.92 -29.12 -2.67
CA VAL A 13 -26.42 -30.26 -3.47
C VAL A 13 -26.13 -31.44 -2.57
N ASP A 14 -26.74 -32.59 -2.87
CA ASP A 14 -26.44 -33.85 -2.20
C ASP A 14 -25.18 -34.48 -2.84
N PRO A 15 -24.07 -34.64 -2.10
CA PRO A 15 -22.82 -35.17 -2.63
C PRO A 15 -22.95 -36.64 -3.04
N GLU A 16 -23.78 -37.45 -2.36
CA GLU A 16 -23.96 -38.87 -2.70
C GLU A 16 -24.74 -39.01 -4.00
N ARG A 17 -25.86 -38.29 -4.12
CA ARG A 17 -26.66 -38.28 -5.35
C ARG A 17 -25.85 -37.76 -6.55
N ALA A 18 -25.00 -36.76 -6.33
CA ALA A 18 -24.10 -36.26 -7.36
C ALA A 18 -23.03 -37.29 -7.76
N LEU A 19 -22.42 -38.00 -6.80
CA LEU A 19 -21.44 -39.06 -7.06
C LEU A 19 -22.04 -40.27 -7.78
N ASP A 20 -23.24 -40.69 -7.37
CA ASP A 20 -23.97 -41.80 -8.00
C ASP A 20 -24.27 -41.48 -9.47
N ALA A 21 -24.76 -40.26 -9.75
CA ALA A 21 -25.02 -39.82 -11.11
C ALA A 21 -23.74 -39.73 -11.97
N LEU A 22 -22.59 -39.42 -11.36
CA LEU A 22 -21.30 -39.43 -12.06
C LEU A 22 -20.84 -40.85 -12.39
N SER A 23 -21.06 -41.81 -11.50
CA SER A 23 -20.68 -43.21 -11.69
C SER A 23 -21.45 -43.90 -12.84
N GLN A 24 -22.70 -43.47 -13.07
CA GLN A 24 -23.56 -43.99 -14.14
C GLN A 24 -23.33 -43.31 -15.50
N SER A 25 -22.56 -42.22 -15.51
CA SER A 25 -22.28 -41.43 -16.70
C SER A 25 -20.96 -41.90 -17.33
N GLU A 26 -21.00 -42.61 -18.46
CA GLU A 26 -19.80 -43.05 -19.23
C GLU A 26 -18.92 -41.90 -19.78
N ASN A 27 -19.26 -40.65 -19.46
CA ASN A 27 -18.69 -39.47 -20.09
C ASN A 27 -17.48 -38.93 -19.28
N ASN A 28 -16.28 -39.11 -19.82
CA ASN A 28 -14.99 -38.61 -19.29
C ASN A 28 -14.89 -37.06 -19.24
N SER A 29 -15.92 -36.35 -19.72
CA SER A 29 -16.02 -34.89 -19.78
C SER A 29 -16.29 -34.22 -18.42
N ARG A 30 -16.39 -35.00 -17.33
CA ARG A 30 -16.87 -34.59 -16.00
C ARG A 30 -15.88 -34.83 -14.85
N ALA A 31 -14.59 -34.96 -15.17
CA ALA A 31 -13.51 -35.25 -14.23
C ALA A 31 -13.40 -34.23 -13.06
N ASP A 32 -13.80 -32.97 -13.28
CA ASP A 32 -13.71 -31.89 -12.31
C ASP A 32 -14.54 -32.13 -11.03
N LEU A 33 -15.63 -32.91 -11.11
CA LEU A 33 -16.50 -33.21 -9.95
C LEU A 33 -15.98 -34.35 -9.06
N HIS A 34 -15.19 -35.26 -9.63
CA HIS A 34 -14.71 -36.46 -8.94
C HIS A 34 -13.85 -36.16 -7.69
N PRO A 35 -12.97 -35.13 -7.67
CA PRO A 35 -12.29 -34.72 -6.44
C PRO A 35 -13.10 -33.73 -5.59
N LEU A 36 -14.01 -32.95 -6.20
CA LEU A 36 -14.74 -31.89 -5.50
C LEU A 36 -15.83 -32.44 -4.57
N MET A 37 -16.60 -33.44 -5.00
CA MET A 37 -17.69 -34.00 -4.21
C MET A 37 -17.20 -34.72 -2.93
N PRO A 38 -16.13 -35.54 -2.94
CA PRO A 38 -15.57 -36.11 -1.72
C PRO A 38 -15.05 -35.05 -0.75
N LEU A 39 -14.44 -33.98 -1.26
CA LEU A 39 -13.99 -32.85 -0.43
C LEU A 39 -15.18 -32.12 0.20
N TYR A 40 -16.24 -31.87 -0.59
CA TYR A 40 -17.45 -31.24 -0.09
C TYR A 40 -18.14 -32.10 0.97
N ARG A 41 -18.21 -33.42 0.76
CA ARG A 41 -18.70 -34.37 1.78
C ARG A 41 -17.86 -34.31 3.05
N ALA A 42 -16.52 -34.39 2.94
CA ALA A 42 -15.64 -34.30 4.10
C ALA A 42 -15.82 -32.98 4.88
N PHE A 43 -16.05 -31.87 4.17
CA PHE A 43 -16.37 -30.58 4.78
C PHE A 43 -17.70 -30.64 5.56
N LEU A 44 -18.76 -31.21 4.99
CA LEU A 44 -20.05 -31.38 5.68
C LEU A 44 -19.92 -32.31 6.89
N ASP A 45 -19.23 -33.44 6.74
CA ASP A 45 -19.02 -34.43 7.80
C ASP A 45 -18.27 -33.81 8.98
N GLU A 46 -17.17 -33.10 8.72
CA GLU A 46 -16.41 -32.41 9.76
C GLU A 46 -17.22 -31.32 10.46
N LYS A 47 -18.01 -30.56 9.70
CA LYS A 47 -18.89 -29.55 10.26
C LYS A 47 -19.96 -30.17 11.18
N THR A 48 -20.57 -31.27 10.78
CA THR A 48 -21.50 -32.03 11.63
C THR A 48 -20.80 -32.60 12.85
N ARG A 49 -19.57 -33.12 12.70
CA ARG A 49 -18.75 -33.62 13.80
C ARG A 49 -18.44 -32.52 14.84
N MET A 50 -18.24 -31.29 14.38
CA MET A 50 -17.95 -30.14 15.23
C MET A 50 -19.21 -29.43 15.78
N ASP A 51 -20.41 -29.83 15.36
CA ASP A 51 -21.69 -29.18 15.70
C ASP A 51 -21.70 -27.67 15.39
N VAL A 52 -21.11 -27.29 14.25
CA VAL A 52 -21.02 -25.88 13.82
C VAL A 52 -22.14 -25.55 12.84
N ILE A 53 -22.82 -24.42 13.10
CA ILE A 53 -23.91 -23.91 12.30
C ILE A 53 -23.46 -22.60 11.62
N ASP A 54 -23.67 -22.50 10.32
CA ASP A 54 -23.46 -21.26 9.54
C ASP A 54 -24.80 -20.63 9.11
N ARG A 55 -24.71 -19.57 8.28
CA ARG A 55 -25.88 -18.80 7.84
C ARG A 55 -26.89 -19.62 7.01
N ASP A 56 -26.44 -20.57 6.20
CA ASP A 56 -27.35 -21.31 5.31
C ASP A 56 -28.02 -22.46 6.06
N ASP A 57 -27.38 -22.99 7.10
CA ASP A 57 -28.05 -23.93 8.01
C ASP A 57 -29.14 -23.22 8.81
N LEU A 58 -28.89 -21.98 9.24
CA LEU A 58 -29.88 -21.15 9.92
C LEU A 58 -31.10 -20.90 9.02
N ALA A 59 -30.88 -20.60 7.74
CA ALA A 59 -31.96 -20.44 6.77
C ALA A 59 -32.70 -21.77 6.50
N SER A 60 -31.98 -22.89 6.41
CA SER A 60 -32.57 -24.22 6.27
C SER A 60 -33.37 -24.64 7.51
N ALA A 61 -32.88 -24.33 8.72
CA ALA A 61 -33.59 -24.58 9.96
C ALA A 61 -34.85 -23.71 10.07
N ALA A 62 -34.75 -22.43 9.66
CA ALA A 62 -35.87 -21.49 9.67
C ALA A 62 -37.05 -21.99 8.83
N GLU A 63 -36.81 -22.74 7.75
CA GLU A 63 -37.85 -23.39 6.94
C GLU A 63 -38.74 -24.31 7.80
N THR A 64 -38.12 -25.16 8.63
CA THR A 64 -38.84 -26.10 9.51
C THR A 64 -39.67 -25.38 10.56
N TYR A 65 -39.17 -24.26 11.09
CA TYR A 65 -39.87 -23.47 12.11
C TYR A 65 -40.90 -22.51 11.53
N ALA A 66 -40.77 -22.10 10.27
CA ALA A 66 -41.65 -21.13 9.62
C ALA A 66 -43.12 -21.54 9.70
N VAL A 67 -43.43 -22.82 9.49
CA VAL A 67 -44.80 -23.39 9.54
C VAL A 67 -45.47 -23.19 10.91
N ARG A 68 -44.69 -23.24 12.00
CA ARG A 68 -45.18 -23.13 13.38
C ARG A 68 -44.90 -21.76 13.99
N SER A 69 -44.51 -20.79 13.18
CA SER A 69 -44.10 -19.47 13.66
C SER A 69 -45.29 -18.69 14.19
N ALA A 70 -45.32 -18.47 15.51
CA ALA A 70 -46.30 -17.60 16.15
C ALA A 70 -46.23 -16.15 15.65
N PHE A 71 -45.05 -15.69 15.20
CA PHE A 71 -44.88 -14.35 14.63
C PHE A 71 -45.58 -14.24 13.27
N LEU A 72 -45.37 -15.21 12.37
CA LEU A 72 -45.97 -15.20 11.03
C LEU A 72 -47.49 -15.41 11.09
N GLN A 73 -47.97 -16.25 12.00
CA GLN A 73 -49.41 -16.48 12.21
C GLN A 73 -50.18 -15.23 12.65
N ARG A 74 -49.51 -14.27 13.30
CA ARG A 74 -50.11 -13.00 13.72
C ARG A 74 -50.21 -11.97 12.59
N GLN A 75 -49.50 -12.18 11.48
CA GLN A 75 -49.51 -11.24 10.37
C GLN A 75 -50.78 -11.46 9.53
N SER A 76 -51.54 -10.40 9.30
CA SER A 76 -52.71 -10.46 8.40
C SER A 76 -52.31 -10.70 6.95
N ARG A 77 -51.12 -10.23 6.56
CA ARG A 77 -50.54 -10.38 5.23
C ARG A 77 -49.03 -10.22 5.28
N ILE A 78 -48.32 -10.97 4.44
CA ILE A 78 -46.87 -10.88 4.27
C ILE A 78 -46.58 -10.25 2.91
N LEU A 79 -45.66 -9.28 2.87
CA LEU A 79 -45.28 -8.58 1.64
C LEU A 79 -43.80 -8.86 1.35
N TYR A 80 -43.52 -9.52 0.22
CA TYR A 80 -42.16 -9.71 -0.27
C TYR A 80 -41.84 -8.68 -1.35
N TYR A 81 -40.69 -8.02 -1.22
CA TYR A 81 -40.21 -7.00 -2.16
C TYR A 81 -38.69 -7.10 -2.33
N GLY A 82 -38.19 -6.75 -3.51
CA GLY A 82 -36.75 -6.47 -3.72
C GLY A 82 -35.89 -7.65 -4.18
N PHE A 83 -36.45 -8.81 -4.54
CA PHE A 83 -35.70 -9.90 -5.14
C PHE A 83 -36.25 -10.27 -6.53
N TYR A 84 -35.35 -10.71 -7.40
CA TYR A 84 -35.66 -11.29 -8.72
C TYR A 84 -34.96 -12.65 -8.93
N ASP A 85 -34.14 -13.07 -7.97
CA ASP A 85 -33.53 -14.38 -7.83
C ASP A 85 -33.14 -14.58 -6.35
N VAL A 86 -33.03 -15.84 -5.92
CA VAL A 86 -32.66 -16.29 -4.57
C VAL A 86 -31.97 -17.66 -4.62
N THR A 87 -31.23 -18.03 -3.58
CA THR A 87 -30.62 -19.37 -3.46
C THR A 87 -31.68 -20.46 -3.24
N GLN A 88 -31.32 -21.74 -3.37
CA GLN A 88 -32.29 -22.84 -3.14
C GLN A 88 -32.83 -22.81 -1.71
N VAL A 89 -31.93 -22.62 -0.73
CA VAL A 89 -32.30 -22.53 0.69
C VAL A 89 -33.31 -21.40 0.93
N GLN A 90 -33.08 -20.23 0.35
CA GLN A 90 -33.99 -19.07 0.47
C GLN A 90 -35.32 -19.31 -0.26
N LEU A 91 -35.29 -19.99 -1.41
CA LEU A 91 -36.48 -20.34 -2.17
C LEU A 91 -37.39 -21.31 -1.40
N ASP A 92 -36.81 -22.32 -0.74
CA ASP A 92 -37.57 -23.28 0.07
C ASP A 92 -38.26 -22.60 1.26
N LEU A 93 -37.55 -21.68 1.94
CA LEU A 93 -38.12 -20.86 2.99
C LEU A 93 -39.27 -19.99 2.46
N PHE A 94 -39.07 -19.33 1.32
CA PHE A 94 -40.10 -18.53 0.66
C PHE A 94 -41.35 -19.38 0.32
N HIS A 95 -41.16 -20.54 -0.31
CA HIS A 95 -42.26 -21.46 -0.62
C HIS A 95 -43.01 -21.91 0.64
N THR A 96 -42.29 -22.21 1.71
CA THR A 96 -42.88 -22.63 2.97
C THR A 96 -43.75 -21.53 3.57
N VAL A 97 -43.30 -20.27 3.53
CA VAL A 97 -44.09 -19.12 3.99
C VAL A 97 -45.33 -18.92 3.10
N VAL A 98 -45.16 -18.89 1.78
CA VAL A 98 -46.27 -18.63 0.83
C VAL A 98 -47.37 -19.69 0.91
N ARG A 99 -47.02 -20.96 1.17
CA ARG A 99 -47.99 -22.06 1.30
C ARG A 99 -48.86 -21.96 2.56
N HIS A 100 -48.37 -21.35 3.62
CA HIS A 100 -49.04 -21.32 4.93
C HIS A 100 -49.63 -19.96 5.29
N TYR A 101 -49.17 -18.87 4.66
CA TYR A 101 -49.53 -17.52 5.03
C TYR A 101 -49.96 -16.67 3.82
N PRO A 102 -50.99 -15.81 3.96
CA PRO A 102 -51.41 -14.90 2.90
C PRO A 102 -50.27 -13.96 2.49
N THR A 103 -49.76 -14.14 1.26
CA THR A 103 -48.54 -13.46 0.80
C THR A 103 -48.79 -12.70 -0.49
N THR A 104 -48.24 -11.49 -0.59
CA THR A 104 -48.09 -10.74 -1.83
C THR A 104 -46.62 -10.63 -2.20
N LEU A 105 -46.29 -10.97 -3.43
CA LEU A 105 -44.96 -10.75 -3.99
C LEU A 105 -44.98 -9.58 -4.96
N PHE A 106 -44.08 -8.63 -4.75
CA PHE A 106 -43.77 -7.56 -5.71
C PHE A 106 -42.54 -7.98 -6.50
N PHE A 107 -42.77 -8.41 -7.74
CA PHE A 107 -41.72 -8.96 -8.60
C PHE A 107 -41.44 -8.02 -9.80
N PRO A 108 -40.17 -7.61 -10.03
CA PRO A 108 -39.85 -6.67 -11.10
C PRO A 108 -39.79 -7.40 -12.45
N MET A 109 -40.92 -7.43 -13.18
CA MET A 109 -41.00 -8.09 -14.47
C MET A 109 -41.90 -7.32 -15.45
N VAL A 110 -41.45 -7.21 -16.70
CA VAL A 110 -42.26 -6.79 -17.84
C VAL A 110 -42.22 -7.92 -18.86
N LYS A 111 -43.37 -8.59 -19.05
CA LYS A 111 -43.46 -9.79 -19.88
C LYS A 111 -43.02 -9.50 -21.32
N GLY A 112 -42.14 -10.34 -21.87
CA GLY A 112 -41.64 -10.22 -23.25
C GLY A 112 -40.60 -9.11 -23.48
N ASN A 113 -40.20 -8.36 -22.45
CA ASN A 113 -39.12 -7.38 -22.57
C ASN A 113 -37.75 -8.06 -22.35
N PRO A 114 -36.82 -8.04 -23.33
CA PRO A 114 -35.53 -8.72 -23.22
C PRO A 114 -34.62 -8.23 -22.09
N ALA A 115 -34.88 -7.08 -21.47
CA ALA A 115 -34.15 -6.62 -20.29
C ALA A 115 -34.59 -7.32 -19.00
N TYR A 116 -35.81 -7.88 -18.98
CA TYR A 116 -36.37 -8.61 -17.85
C TYR A 116 -36.25 -10.12 -17.99
N GLY A 117 -35.62 -10.61 -19.07
CA GLY A 117 -35.51 -12.05 -19.35
C GLY A 117 -34.89 -12.88 -18.22
N PHE A 118 -33.94 -12.31 -17.46
CA PHE A 118 -33.40 -12.97 -16.27
C PHE A 118 -34.48 -13.22 -15.20
N ALA A 119 -35.23 -12.18 -14.83
CA ALA A 119 -36.30 -12.26 -13.85
C ALA A 119 -37.50 -13.08 -14.36
N GLU A 120 -37.84 -12.96 -15.64
CA GLU A 120 -38.93 -13.71 -16.29
C GLU A 120 -38.67 -15.22 -16.24
N ARG A 121 -37.45 -15.67 -16.56
CA ARG A 121 -37.08 -17.09 -16.45
C ARG A 121 -37.20 -17.61 -15.02
N PHE A 122 -36.76 -16.82 -14.03
CA PHE A 122 -36.89 -17.19 -12.62
C PHE A 122 -38.38 -17.32 -12.22
N PHE A 123 -39.19 -16.34 -12.60
CA PHE A 123 -40.62 -16.33 -12.31
C PHE A 123 -41.34 -17.53 -12.93
N GLU A 124 -41.12 -17.81 -14.21
CA GLU A 124 -41.76 -18.90 -14.93
C GLU A 124 -41.40 -20.27 -14.32
N ARG A 125 -40.14 -20.47 -13.95
CA ARG A 125 -39.66 -21.75 -13.40
C ARG A 125 -40.11 -21.99 -11.97
N HIS A 126 -40.03 -20.98 -11.11
CA HIS A 126 -40.14 -21.18 -9.66
C HIS A 126 -41.40 -20.58 -9.04
N LEU A 127 -41.96 -19.51 -9.63
CA LEU A 127 -43.04 -18.74 -8.99
C LEU A 127 -44.40 -18.94 -9.66
N PHE A 128 -44.45 -19.21 -10.97
CA PHE A 128 -45.68 -19.24 -11.76
C PHE A 128 -46.76 -20.16 -11.18
N GLY A 129 -46.37 -21.35 -10.69
CA GLY A 129 -47.29 -22.32 -10.10
C GLY A 129 -47.90 -21.90 -8.75
N LEU A 130 -47.39 -20.86 -8.11
CA LEU A 130 -47.89 -20.35 -6.81
C LEU A 130 -48.90 -19.20 -6.98
N VAL A 131 -49.09 -18.70 -8.19
CA VAL A 131 -49.83 -17.47 -8.45
C VAL A 131 -51.34 -17.75 -8.41
N GLY A 132 -52.01 -17.37 -7.32
CA GLY A 132 -53.46 -17.52 -7.15
C GLY A 132 -54.32 -16.49 -7.89
N GLN A 133 -53.75 -15.33 -8.26
CA GLN A 133 -54.37 -14.31 -9.10
C GLN A 133 -53.38 -13.87 -10.17
N ALA A 134 -53.81 -13.81 -11.43
CA ALA A 134 -52.95 -13.44 -12.55
C ALA A 134 -52.18 -12.13 -12.25
N PRO A 135 -50.92 -11.98 -12.72
CA PRO A 135 -50.16 -10.75 -12.54
C PRO A 135 -51.00 -9.58 -13.01
N GLN A 136 -51.44 -8.73 -12.09
CA GLN A 136 -52.19 -7.54 -12.47
C GLN A 136 -51.18 -6.59 -13.13
N SER A 137 -51.29 -6.44 -14.45
CA SER A 137 -50.73 -5.27 -15.13
C SER A 137 -51.30 -4.02 -14.44
N PRO A 138 -50.52 -2.93 -14.28
CA PRO A 138 -50.89 -1.78 -13.46
C PRO A 138 -52.06 -1.00 -14.12
N GLY A 139 -53.28 -1.54 -14.01
CA GLY A 139 -54.51 -0.91 -14.45
C GLY A 139 -55.44 -0.54 -13.29
N THR A 140 -55.15 -1.01 -12.08
CA THR A 140 -55.95 -0.74 -10.87
C THR A 140 -55.08 -0.93 -9.62
N ALA A 141 -54.30 0.07 -9.22
CA ALA A 141 -53.52 0.02 -7.99
C ALA A 141 -53.64 1.32 -7.18
N ILE A 142 -53.52 1.18 -5.87
CA ILE A 142 -53.73 2.15 -4.78
C ILE A 142 -52.78 3.38 -4.85
N PHE A 143 -51.81 3.38 -5.76
CA PHE A 143 -50.93 4.51 -6.06
C PHE A 143 -51.06 4.91 -7.54
N PRO A 144 -51.07 6.22 -7.87
CA PRO A 144 -51.18 6.66 -9.27
C PRO A 144 -49.97 6.18 -10.07
N GLY A 145 -50.21 5.28 -11.02
CA GLY A 145 -49.18 4.80 -11.94
C GLY A 145 -49.01 5.78 -13.11
N PRO A 146 -47.77 6.16 -13.50
CA PRO A 146 -47.54 6.73 -14.82
C PRO A 146 -47.78 5.63 -15.86
N GLY A 147 -48.54 5.98 -16.90
CA GLY A 147 -49.01 5.08 -17.95
C GLY A 147 -47.92 4.31 -18.68
N HIS A 148 -48.34 3.25 -19.36
CA HIS A 148 -47.53 2.33 -20.16
C HIS A 148 -46.46 3.04 -20.99
N ASP A 149 -45.25 3.06 -20.43
CA ASP A 149 -44.04 3.47 -21.11
C ASP A 149 -43.06 2.30 -21.00
N ASP A 150 -43.02 1.48 -22.05
CA ASP A 150 -42.16 0.30 -22.16
C ASP A 150 -40.71 0.69 -22.55
N GLY A 151 -40.43 2.00 -22.65
CA GLY A 151 -39.10 2.56 -22.88
C GLY A 151 -38.14 2.41 -21.68
N LEU A 152 -36.85 2.63 -21.94
CA LEU A 152 -35.79 2.59 -20.92
C LEU A 152 -35.95 3.69 -19.86
N LEU A 153 -36.56 4.82 -20.24
CA LEU A 153 -36.87 5.97 -19.40
C LEU A 153 -38.38 6.21 -19.35
N ARG A 154 -38.83 6.92 -18.32
CA ARG A 154 -40.22 7.39 -18.24
C ARG A 154 -40.42 8.68 -19.05
N SER A 155 -41.61 8.87 -19.59
CA SER A 155 -42.02 10.08 -20.31
C SER A 155 -41.76 11.34 -19.46
N GLY A 156 -41.05 12.30 -20.03
CA GLY A 156 -40.67 13.56 -19.38
C GLY A 156 -39.32 13.55 -18.65
N GLN A 157 -38.59 12.42 -18.64
CA GLN A 157 -37.26 12.34 -18.07
C GLN A 157 -36.20 12.92 -19.00
N SER A 158 -35.27 13.68 -18.41
CA SER A 158 -34.06 14.10 -19.12
C SER A 158 -32.93 13.11 -18.88
N CYS A 159 -32.16 12.81 -19.94
CA CYS A 159 -30.99 11.96 -19.87
C CYS A 159 -29.80 12.65 -20.53
N ARG A 160 -28.65 12.62 -19.85
CA ARG A 160 -27.39 13.14 -20.36
C ARG A 160 -26.25 12.17 -20.09
N MET A 161 -25.27 12.15 -20.98
CA MET A 161 -24.06 11.34 -20.85
C MET A 161 -22.85 12.27 -20.68
N LEU A 162 -22.02 11.99 -19.67
CA LEU A 162 -20.80 12.76 -19.40
C LEU A 162 -19.56 11.87 -19.54
N SER A 163 -18.60 12.35 -20.31
CA SER A 163 -17.28 11.73 -20.45
C SER A 163 -16.26 12.52 -19.63
N VAL A 164 -15.65 11.88 -18.63
CA VAL A 164 -14.72 12.52 -17.68
C VAL A 164 -13.33 11.92 -17.77
N SER A 165 -12.33 12.61 -17.22
CA SER A 165 -10.94 12.16 -17.35
C SER A 165 -10.64 10.93 -16.49
N GLY A 166 -11.16 10.87 -15.27
CA GLY A 166 -10.93 9.79 -14.31
C GLY A 166 -11.84 9.94 -13.08
N PRO A 167 -11.69 9.11 -12.03
CA PRO A 167 -12.63 9.04 -10.92
C PRO A 167 -12.71 10.34 -10.09
N PHE A 168 -11.59 11.06 -9.96
CA PHE A 168 -11.58 12.37 -9.29
C PHE A 168 -12.42 13.40 -10.05
N ASP A 169 -12.30 13.40 -11.38
CA ASP A 169 -13.05 14.31 -12.24
C ASP A 169 -14.54 13.96 -12.24
N GLU A 170 -14.85 12.67 -12.30
CA GLU A 170 -16.20 12.12 -12.22
C GLU A 170 -16.95 12.62 -10.98
N LEU A 171 -16.38 12.40 -9.80
CA LEU A 171 -17.00 12.79 -8.54
C LEU A 171 -17.02 14.31 -8.35
N THR A 172 -16.00 15.03 -8.82
CA THR A 172 -15.96 16.49 -8.70
C THR A 172 -17.07 17.13 -9.52
N VAL A 173 -17.28 16.68 -10.75
CA VAL A 173 -18.37 17.16 -11.62
C VAL A 173 -19.73 16.83 -11.01
N VAL A 174 -19.89 15.62 -10.48
CA VAL A 174 -21.12 15.20 -9.78
C VAL A 174 -21.39 16.06 -8.56
N ALA A 175 -20.39 16.29 -7.69
CA ALA A 175 -20.54 17.12 -6.49
C ALA A 175 -21.02 18.55 -6.84
N LYS A 176 -20.47 19.15 -7.89
CA LYS A 176 -20.86 20.50 -8.31
C LYS A 176 -22.24 20.54 -8.96
N ASP A 177 -22.57 19.53 -9.77
CA ASP A 177 -23.92 19.39 -10.33
C ASP A 177 -24.96 19.16 -9.22
N ILE A 178 -24.64 18.40 -8.16
CA ILE A 178 -25.49 18.23 -6.99
C ILE A 178 -25.80 19.58 -6.34
N LEU A 179 -24.77 20.40 -6.09
CA LEU A 179 -24.96 21.74 -5.51
C LEU A 179 -25.82 22.63 -6.39
N THR A 180 -25.67 22.57 -7.72
CA THR A 180 -26.55 23.26 -8.67
C THR A 180 -28.00 22.78 -8.55
N LEU A 181 -28.26 21.48 -8.45
CA LEU A 181 -29.62 20.95 -8.28
C LEU A 181 -30.25 21.40 -6.96
N VAL A 182 -29.48 21.40 -5.87
CA VAL A 182 -29.96 21.78 -4.54
C VAL A 182 -30.24 23.28 -4.47
N GLU A 183 -29.29 24.12 -4.89
CA GLU A 183 -29.40 25.57 -4.72
C GLU A 183 -30.29 26.25 -5.77
N GLU A 184 -30.26 25.81 -7.03
CA GLU A 184 -30.97 26.49 -8.13
C GLU A 184 -32.31 25.83 -8.45
N ARG A 185 -32.44 24.52 -8.23
CA ARG A 185 -33.66 23.75 -8.55
C ARG A 185 -34.43 23.26 -7.31
N GLY A 186 -33.94 23.55 -6.11
CA GLY A 186 -34.64 23.24 -4.84
C GLY A 186 -34.77 21.75 -4.55
N TYR A 187 -33.79 20.93 -4.94
CA TYR A 187 -33.76 19.50 -4.58
C TYR A 187 -33.28 19.34 -3.13
N GLY A 188 -33.84 18.38 -2.40
CA GLY A 188 -33.21 17.88 -1.17
C GLY A 188 -31.96 17.06 -1.51
N PHE A 189 -31.02 16.92 -0.58
CA PHE A 189 -29.88 16.01 -0.82
C PHE A 189 -30.37 14.55 -0.89
N GLU A 190 -31.37 14.19 -0.07
CA GLU A 190 -32.02 12.89 -0.05
C GLU A 190 -32.77 12.52 -1.33
N ASP A 191 -33.10 13.52 -2.17
CA ASP A 191 -33.75 13.32 -3.46
C ASP A 191 -32.78 12.80 -4.54
N ILE A 192 -31.47 12.82 -4.24
CA ILE A 192 -30.40 12.59 -5.20
C ILE A 192 -29.69 11.26 -4.92
N GLY A 193 -29.61 10.42 -5.94
CA GLY A 193 -28.85 9.17 -5.94
C GLY A 193 -27.51 9.29 -6.67
N VAL A 194 -26.45 8.74 -6.08
CA VAL A 194 -25.16 8.53 -6.73
C VAL A 194 -24.85 7.05 -6.66
N VAL A 195 -24.92 6.37 -7.80
CA VAL A 195 -24.86 4.91 -7.88
C VAL A 195 -23.70 4.47 -8.75
N ALA A 196 -22.95 3.46 -8.31
CA ALA A 196 -21.96 2.78 -9.15
C ALA A 196 -22.23 1.27 -9.14
N ARG A 197 -21.66 0.52 -10.09
CA ARG A 197 -21.78 -0.95 -10.05
C ARG A 197 -21.20 -1.53 -8.76
N THR A 198 -20.05 -1.01 -8.34
CA THR A 198 -19.41 -1.23 -7.04
C THR A 198 -18.83 0.09 -6.57
N LEU A 199 -18.84 0.32 -5.26
CA LEU A 199 -18.33 1.55 -4.66
C LEU A 199 -16.85 1.48 -4.29
N THR A 200 -16.18 0.32 -4.44
CA THR A 200 -14.79 0.09 -3.99
C THR A 200 -13.80 1.14 -4.49
N GLY A 201 -13.89 1.57 -5.77
CA GLY A 201 -13.00 2.58 -6.35
C GLY A 201 -13.27 4.02 -5.89
N TYR A 202 -14.32 4.26 -5.11
CA TYR A 202 -14.73 5.59 -4.68
C TYR A 202 -14.66 5.77 -3.15
N THR A 203 -14.37 4.73 -2.37
CA THR A 203 -14.50 4.71 -0.90
C THR A 203 -13.61 5.71 -0.17
N THR A 204 -12.45 6.06 -0.74
CA THR A 204 -11.53 7.07 -0.19
C THR A 204 -11.79 8.46 -0.79
N LEU A 205 -12.21 8.48 -2.05
CA LEU A 205 -12.27 9.69 -2.86
C LEU A 205 -13.57 10.47 -2.68
N LEU A 206 -14.70 9.76 -2.59
CA LEU A 206 -16.02 10.35 -2.44
C LEU A 206 -16.17 11.10 -1.11
N PRO A 207 -15.84 10.52 0.07
CA PRO A 207 -15.94 11.26 1.33
C PRO A 207 -15.11 12.55 1.28
N ARG A 208 -13.87 12.45 0.79
CA ARG A 208 -12.98 13.62 0.66
C ARG A 208 -13.57 14.72 -0.22
N ILE A 209 -14.13 14.37 -1.39
CA ILE A 209 -14.70 15.37 -2.31
C ILE A 209 -16.00 15.94 -1.75
N PHE A 210 -16.86 15.11 -1.17
CA PHE A 210 -18.12 15.54 -0.60
C PHE A 210 -17.90 16.44 0.62
N ASP A 211 -16.93 16.11 1.49
CA ASP A 211 -16.51 16.96 2.61
C ASP A 211 -15.96 18.31 2.13
N GLN A 212 -15.14 18.30 1.07
CA GLN A 212 -14.63 19.55 0.46
C GLN A 212 -15.74 20.45 -0.09
N HIS A 213 -16.87 19.87 -0.48
CA HIS A 213 -18.04 20.58 -1.02
C HIS A 213 -19.18 20.70 -0.01
N ALA A 214 -18.97 20.30 1.25
CA ALA A 214 -19.97 20.26 2.31
C ALA A 214 -21.26 19.50 1.95
N ILE A 215 -21.15 18.41 1.20
CA ILE A 215 -22.28 17.57 0.79
C ILE A 215 -22.47 16.42 1.79
N PRO A 216 -23.55 16.38 2.58
CA PRO A 216 -23.84 15.24 3.43
C PRO A 216 -24.26 14.04 2.58
N PHE A 217 -23.89 12.84 3.01
CA PHE A 217 -24.27 11.62 2.32
C PHE A 217 -24.53 10.44 3.25
N THR A 218 -25.44 9.59 2.80
CA THR A 218 -25.68 8.24 3.34
C THR A 218 -25.15 7.23 2.34
N SER A 219 -24.58 6.13 2.80
CA SER A 219 -23.90 5.20 1.89
C SER A 219 -23.98 3.74 2.33
N THR A 220 -23.91 2.83 1.35
CA THR A 220 -23.59 1.41 1.59
C THR A 220 -22.10 1.11 1.50
N MET A 221 -21.26 2.14 1.33
CA MET A 221 -19.81 2.00 1.37
C MET A 221 -19.35 1.41 2.68
N THR A 222 -18.45 0.47 2.54
CA THR A 222 -17.69 -0.11 3.63
C THR A 222 -16.22 -0.19 3.23
N ARG A 223 -15.34 -0.20 4.22
CA ARG A 223 -13.92 -0.49 4.04
C ARG A 223 -13.45 -1.52 5.07
N PRO A 224 -12.54 -2.42 4.70
CA PRO A 224 -11.87 -3.30 5.64
C PRO A 224 -11.24 -2.50 6.78
N LEU A 225 -11.35 -3.01 8.01
CA LEU A 225 -10.72 -2.42 9.19
C LEU A 225 -9.20 -2.30 9.00
N SER A 226 -8.56 -3.27 8.34
CA SER A 226 -7.13 -3.29 8.02
C SER A 226 -6.65 -2.11 7.14
N GLU A 227 -7.54 -1.39 6.45
CA GLU A 227 -7.15 -0.23 5.65
C GLU A 227 -6.97 1.06 6.47
N PHE A 228 -7.51 1.12 7.69
CA PHE A 228 -7.46 2.30 8.52
C PHE A 228 -6.09 2.43 9.23
N PRO A 229 -5.46 3.63 9.25
CA PRO A 229 -4.14 3.82 9.85
C PRO A 229 -4.01 3.33 11.31
N LEU A 230 -5.03 3.58 12.14
CA LEU A 230 -5.06 3.12 13.53
C LEU A 230 -5.06 1.59 13.63
N ALA A 231 -5.90 0.93 12.84
CA ALA A 231 -5.98 -0.52 12.76
C ALA A 231 -4.68 -1.14 12.20
N LYS A 232 -4.01 -0.47 11.26
CA LYS A 232 -2.66 -0.86 10.80
C LYS A 232 -1.64 -0.80 11.93
N ALA A 233 -1.72 0.20 12.82
CA ALA A 233 -0.86 0.24 14.01
C ALA A 233 -1.12 -0.95 14.95
N CYS A 234 -2.39 -1.35 15.14
CA CYS A 234 -2.74 -2.57 15.89
C CYS A 234 -2.10 -3.83 15.28
N ILE A 235 -2.19 -3.98 13.96
CA ILE A 235 -1.59 -5.09 13.21
C ILE A 235 -0.06 -5.07 13.37
N GLN A 236 0.56 -3.90 13.17
CA GLN A 236 2.00 -3.73 13.27
C GLN A 236 2.55 -4.07 14.66
N LEU A 237 1.83 -3.74 15.75
CA LEU A 237 2.22 -4.10 17.11
C LEU A 237 2.49 -5.60 17.25
N LEU A 238 1.60 -6.44 16.74
CA LEU A 238 1.75 -7.89 16.78
C LEU A 238 2.81 -8.40 15.79
N ASP A 239 2.85 -7.83 14.59
CA ASP A 239 3.81 -8.19 13.54
C ASP A 239 5.27 -7.93 13.97
N LEU A 240 5.53 -7.02 14.92
CA LEU A 240 6.87 -6.82 15.46
C LEU A 240 7.43 -8.11 16.08
N ARG A 241 6.61 -8.86 16.82
CA ARG A 241 7.08 -10.09 17.45
C ARG A 241 7.30 -11.20 16.43
N VAL A 242 6.36 -11.37 15.49
CA VAL A 242 6.46 -12.37 14.41
C VAL A 242 7.64 -12.09 13.47
N SER A 243 7.92 -10.82 13.20
CA SER A 243 9.08 -10.41 12.38
C SER A 243 10.41 -10.44 13.13
N GLY A 244 10.41 -10.67 14.44
CA GLY A 244 11.60 -10.63 15.27
C GLY A 244 12.19 -9.22 15.40
N PHE A 245 11.35 -8.20 15.59
CA PHE A 245 11.73 -6.80 15.75
C PHE A 245 12.58 -6.29 14.58
N ARG A 246 12.12 -6.47 13.34
CA ARG A 246 12.79 -5.87 12.18
C ARG A 246 12.82 -4.35 12.28
N ARG A 247 13.97 -3.74 11.94
CA ARG A 247 14.23 -2.31 12.08
C ARG A 247 13.20 -1.44 11.34
N ASP A 248 12.95 -1.73 10.07
CA ASP A 248 11.94 -1.06 9.25
C ASP A 248 10.56 -1.03 9.92
N ARG A 249 10.08 -2.18 10.43
CA ARG A 249 8.76 -2.28 11.09
C ARG A 249 8.69 -1.54 12.42
N VAL A 250 9.74 -1.60 13.23
CA VAL A 250 9.79 -0.85 14.50
C VAL A 250 9.76 0.65 14.24
N ILE A 251 10.58 1.15 13.30
CA ILE A 251 10.61 2.58 12.98
C ILE A 251 9.27 3.04 12.35
N GLU A 252 8.67 2.21 11.49
CA GLU A 252 7.34 2.46 10.91
C GLU A 252 6.27 2.62 12.00
N LEU A 253 6.19 1.68 12.94
CA LEU A 253 5.25 1.76 14.06
C LEU A 253 5.54 2.97 14.96
N LEU A 254 6.81 3.24 15.29
CA LEU A 254 7.20 4.39 16.10
C LEU A 254 6.82 5.72 15.43
N SER A 255 6.75 5.78 14.10
CA SER A 255 6.31 6.95 13.33
C SER A 255 4.79 7.09 13.21
N SER A 256 4.02 6.11 13.69
CA SER A 256 2.56 6.16 13.67
C SER A 256 2.05 7.28 14.59
N PRO A 257 1.14 8.15 14.11
CA PRO A 257 0.58 9.21 14.96
C PRO A 257 -0.30 8.64 16.08
N PHE A 258 -0.75 7.39 15.97
CA PHE A 258 -1.61 6.72 16.95
C PHE A 258 -0.84 6.01 18.07
N LEU A 259 0.49 5.94 17.99
CA LEU A 259 1.31 5.29 19.00
C LEU A 259 1.53 6.22 20.20
N ARG A 260 1.13 5.76 21.39
CA ARG A 260 1.29 6.48 22.65
C ARG A 260 2.73 6.35 23.16
N LEU A 261 3.55 7.34 22.85
CA LEU A 261 4.94 7.43 23.33
C LEU A 261 5.10 8.22 24.64
N SER A 262 4.05 8.87 25.14
CA SER A 262 4.09 9.69 26.37
C SER A 262 4.55 8.97 27.64
N PRO A 263 4.35 7.65 27.85
CA PRO A 263 4.88 6.95 29.02
C PRO A 263 6.40 6.79 28.97
N VAL A 264 6.98 6.88 27.77
CA VAL A 264 8.36 6.47 27.48
C VAL A 264 9.25 7.65 27.07
N CYS A 265 8.64 8.69 26.49
CA CYS A 265 9.27 9.95 26.15
C CYS A 265 8.68 11.05 27.05
N PRO A 266 9.51 11.86 27.73
CA PRO A 266 9.05 13.01 28.51
C PRO A 266 8.16 13.96 27.68
N SER A 267 7.09 14.50 28.27
CA SER A 267 6.09 15.32 27.57
C SER A 267 6.63 16.59 26.89
N ASN A 268 7.84 17.02 27.24
CA ASN A 268 8.53 18.18 26.68
C ASN A 268 9.40 17.84 25.46
N VAL A 269 9.53 16.58 25.07
CA VAL A 269 10.37 16.15 23.95
C VAL A 269 9.49 15.64 22.81
N THR A 270 9.57 16.30 21.66
CA THR A 270 8.96 15.80 20.43
C THR A 270 9.81 14.67 19.85
N PRO A 271 9.27 13.45 19.67
CA PRO A 271 9.97 12.35 19.02
C PRO A 271 10.46 12.74 17.62
N ARG A 272 11.72 12.42 17.31
CA ARG A 272 12.34 12.69 16.00
C ARG A 272 12.62 11.37 15.30
N HIS A 273 11.57 10.82 14.69
CA HIS A 273 11.63 9.51 14.01
C HIS A 273 12.65 9.49 12.87
N ASP A 274 12.87 10.63 12.21
CA ASP A 274 13.90 10.83 11.19
C ASP A 274 15.31 10.60 11.76
N VAL A 275 15.58 11.11 12.96
CA VAL A 275 16.86 10.94 13.65
C VAL A 275 17.04 9.48 14.12
N TRP A 276 15.96 8.85 14.59
CA TRP A 276 15.95 7.44 14.98
C TRP A 276 16.23 6.49 13.80
N ASP A 277 15.64 6.77 12.64
CA ASP A 277 15.89 6.02 11.41
C ASP A 277 17.38 6.10 11.01
N VAL A 278 17.96 7.30 11.03
CA VAL A 278 19.39 7.50 10.73
C VAL A 278 20.28 6.80 11.76
N ALA A 279 19.99 6.91 13.06
CA ALA A 279 20.77 6.29 14.12
C ALA A 279 20.80 4.75 14.01
N THR A 280 19.64 4.14 13.77
CA THR A 280 19.52 2.68 13.67
C THR A 280 20.19 2.12 12.42
N ARG A 281 20.13 2.85 11.28
CA ARG A 281 20.89 2.52 10.06
C ARG A 281 22.39 2.57 10.31
N ARG A 282 22.85 3.62 11.00
CA ARG A 282 24.27 3.80 11.34
C ARG A 282 24.81 2.68 12.24
N LEU A 283 23.99 2.14 13.14
CA LEU A 283 24.38 1.02 14.00
C LEU A 283 24.23 -0.36 13.34
N GLY A 284 23.83 -0.39 12.05
CA GLY A 284 23.64 -1.62 11.29
C GLY A 284 22.60 -2.55 11.91
N ILE A 285 21.55 -2.00 12.52
CA ILE A 285 20.45 -2.78 13.12
C ILE A 285 19.56 -3.27 11.97
N ILE A 286 19.27 -4.57 11.93
CA ILE A 286 18.44 -5.20 10.90
C ILE A 286 17.23 -5.86 11.58
N LYS A 287 17.48 -6.75 12.53
CA LYS A 287 16.44 -7.49 13.26
C LYS A 287 16.96 -8.11 14.55
N GLY A 288 16.04 -8.44 15.45
CA GLY A 288 16.32 -9.17 16.68
C GLY A 288 16.79 -8.23 17.79
N MET A 289 16.34 -8.52 19.01
CA MET A 289 16.63 -7.66 20.17
C MET A 289 18.12 -7.54 20.46
N ASP A 290 18.91 -8.57 20.16
CA ASP A 290 20.38 -8.54 20.32
C ASP A 290 21.01 -7.39 19.53
N GLU A 291 20.55 -7.11 18.30
CA GLU A 291 21.07 -6.00 17.51
C GLU A 291 20.59 -4.64 18.05
N TRP A 292 19.35 -4.56 18.53
CA TRP A 292 18.82 -3.35 19.16
C TRP A 292 19.60 -2.94 20.42
N THR A 293 20.17 -3.91 21.16
CA THR A 293 21.03 -3.59 22.31
C THR A 293 22.26 -2.77 21.94
N ARG A 294 22.66 -2.68 20.66
CA ARG A 294 23.78 -1.81 20.22
C ARG A 294 23.53 -0.33 20.57
N LEU A 295 22.27 0.10 20.67
CA LEU A 295 21.89 1.44 21.14
C LEU A 295 22.42 1.72 22.56
N THR A 296 22.52 0.70 23.41
CA THR A 296 22.97 0.85 24.80
C THR A 296 24.39 1.43 24.92
N ARG A 297 25.24 1.22 23.91
CA ARG A 297 26.60 1.77 23.83
C ARG A 297 26.63 3.29 23.76
N TYR A 298 25.55 3.92 23.30
CA TYR A 298 25.44 5.36 23.07
C TYR A 298 24.40 6.04 23.97
N LEU A 299 24.03 5.40 25.09
CA LEU A 299 23.13 6.02 26.07
C LEU A 299 23.78 7.17 26.84
N LYS A 300 25.11 7.20 26.95
CA LYS A 300 25.84 8.25 27.69
C LYS A 300 26.81 9.06 26.82
N LYS A 301 26.85 8.78 25.52
CA LYS A 301 27.73 9.44 24.55
C LYS A 301 27.01 9.61 23.24
N ASP A 302 27.27 10.72 22.56
CA ASP A 302 26.62 10.99 21.28
C ASP A 302 27.03 9.98 20.21
N LEU A 303 26.12 9.71 19.25
CA LEU A 303 26.39 8.84 18.10
C LEU A 303 26.94 9.66 16.93
N PRO A 304 28.22 9.48 16.58
CA PRO A 304 28.84 10.08 15.40
C PRO A 304 28.33 9.45 14.11
N LEU A 305 27.99 10.29 13.14
CA LEU A 305 27.44 9.88 11.85
C LEU A 305 28.50 9.67 10.75
N ARG A 306 29.78 9.92 11.04
CA ARG A 306 30.87 9.64 10.11
C ARG A 306 31.98 8.87 10.81
N ASP A 307 32.62 8.04 10.00
CA ASP A 307 33.97 7.59 10.23
C ASP A 307 34.91 8.56 9.50
N ASP A 308 36.08 8.81 10.07
CA ASP A 308 37.23 9.27 9.29
C ASP A 308 37.90 8.10 8.56
N ASP A 309 38.97 8.41 7.84
CA ASP A 309 39.71 7.44 7.03
C ASP A 309 40.48 6.42 7.89
N ASP A 310 40.59 6.61 9.21
CA ASP A 310 41.15 5.66 10.17
C ASP A 310 40.08 4.84 10.91
N GLY A 311 38.80 5.13 10.62
CA GLY A 311 37.65 4.54 11.28
C GLY A 311 37.45 5.04 12.70
N GLU A 312 38.00 6.21 13.03
CA GLU A 312 37.62 6.99 14.21
C GLU A 312 36.41 7.88 13.91
N LEU A 313 35.79 8.34 14.98
CA LEU A 313 34.43 8.85 14.95
C LEU A 313 34.39 10.38 14.79
N VAL A 314 34.03 10.87 13.59
CA VAL A 314 34.07 12.30 13.23
C VAL A 314 32.71 12.80 12.70
N GLY A 315 32.50 14.12 12.66
CA GLY A 315 31.36 14.75 11.99
C GLY A 315 30.12 15.02 12.86
N PRO A 316 28.94 15.28 12.25
CA PRO A 316 27.72 15.60 12.97
C PRO A 316 27.31 14.42 13.88
N ARG A 317 26.86 14.76 15.08
CA ARG A 317 26.55 13.79 16.13
C ARG A 317 25.06 13.82 16.45
N ILE A 318 24.49 12.65 16.68
CA ILE A 318 23.16 12.50 17.26
C ILE A 318 23.33 12.51 18.78
N SER A 319 22.65 13.45 19.44
CA SER A 319 22.65 13.55 20.91
C SER A 319 22.26 12.22 21.56
N CYS A 320 22.96 11.85 22.63
CA CYS A 320 22.63 10.66 23.42
C CYS A 320 21.19 10.65 23.94
N GLU A 321 20.56 11.82 24.14
CA GLU A 321 19.15 11.94 24.55
C GLU A 321 18.19 11.28 23.54
N HIS A 322 18.43 11.47 22.23
CA HIS A 322 17.59 10.85 21.20
C HIS A 322 17.72 9.32 21.21
N ILE A 323 18.91 8.82 21.52
CA ILE A 323 19.21 7.38 21.60
C ILE A 323 18.61 6.77 22.86
N GLN A 324 18.65 7.50 23.98
CA GLN A 324 17.97 7.11 25.22
C GLN A 324 16.47 6.96 24.98
N HIS A 325 15.81 7.95 24.38
CA HIS A 325 14.38 7.88 24.10
C HIS A 325 14.02 6.74 23.15
N LEU A 326 14.81 6.53 22.10
CA LEU A 326 14.61 5.40 21.19
C LEU A 326 14.75 4.06 21.92
N TRP A 327 15.83 3.88 22.68
CA TRP A 327 16.06 2.65 23.42
C TRP A 327 14.97 2.39 24.46
N SER A 328 14.53 3.41 25.19
CA SER A 328 13.41 3.31 26.12
C SER A 328 12.14 2.85 25.40
N ALA A 329 11.80 3.45 24.25
CA ALA A 329 10.63 3.08 23.45
C ALA A 329 10.70 1.62 22.98
N VAL A 330 11.83 1.22 22.38
CA VAL A 330 12.01 -0.13 21.84
C VAL A 330 12.04 -1.18 22.96
N SER A 331 12.73 -0.92 24.07
CA SER A 331 12.83 -1.87 25.18
C SER A 331 11.52 -2.04 25.94
N ALA A 332 10.78 -0.95 26.18
CA ALA A 332 9.45 -1.02 26.79
C ALA A 332 8.48 -1.80 25.88
N LEU A 333 8.47 -1.51 24.58
CA LEU A 333 7.63 -2.22 23.61
C LEU A 333 7.99 -3.71 23.53
N ALA A 334 9.29 -4.02 23.50
CA ALA A 334 9.76 -5.39 23.52
C ALA A 334 9.36 -6.14 24.80
N SER A 335 9.42 -5.47 25.96
CA SER A 335 8.98 -6.05 27.23
C SER A 335 7.48 -6.34 27.24
N SER A 336 6.64 -5.41 26.75
CA SER A 336 5.19 -5.65 26.66
C SER A 336 4.88 -6.80 25.70
N LEU A 337 5.55 -6.89 24.55
CA LEU A 337 5.34 -7.97 23.56
C LEU A 337 5.89 -9.33 24.00
N GLN A 338 6.95 -9.38 24.83
CA GLN A 338 7.46 -10.62 25.41
C GLN A 338 6.48 -11.30 26.36
N SER A 339 5.50 -10.56 26.90
CA SER A 339 4.44 -11.14 27.73
C SER A 339 3.51 -12.09 26.96
N VAL A 340 3.45 -11.95 25.64
CA VAL A 340 2.64 -12.80 24.78
C VAL A 340 3.33 -14.19 24.69
N PRO A 341 2.61 -15.32 24.82
CA PRO A 341 3.22 -16.65 24.67
C PRO A 341 3.43 -17.04 23.20
N ASP A 342 4.28 -18.03 22.91
CA ASP A 342 4.51 -18.55 21.54
C ASP A 342 3.39 -19.50 21.07
N SER A 343 2.72 -20.14 22.03
CA SER A 343 1.50 -20.92 21.86
C SER A 343 0.54 -20.64 23.01
N GLY A 344 -0.76 -20.53 22.72
CA GLY A 344 -1.77 -20.23 23.73
C GLY A 344 -3.18 -20.41 23.20
N ALA A 345 -4.20 -20.18 24.05
CA ALA A 345 -5.58 -20.21 23.60
C ALA A 345 -5.98 -18.92 22.86
N TRP A 346 -7.01 -18.98 22.02
CA TRP A 346 -7.55 -17.80 21.32
C TRP A 346 -7.97 -16.69 22.29
N GLU A 347 -8.56 -17.06 23.44
CA GLU A 347 -8.97 -16.14 24.48
C GLU A 347 -7.79 -15.39 25.08
N ASP A 348 -6.72 -16.12 25.40
CA ASP A 348 -5.50 -15.56 25.97
C ASP A 348 -4.88 -14.56 24.99
N TYR A 349 -4.71 -14.95 23.72
CA TYR A 349 -4.15 -14.05 22.71
C TYR A 349 -5.02 -12.80 22.51
N SER A 350 -6.34 -12.96 22.34
CA SER A 350 -7.22 -11.80 22.17
C SER A 350 -7.17 -10.84 23.36
N GLU A 351 -7.01 -11.34 24.58
CA GLU A 351 -6.88 -10.51 25.78
C GLU A 351 -5.51 -9.82 25.87
N HIS A 352 -4.43 -10.50 25.47
CA HIS A 352 -3.09 -9.89 25.40
C HIS A 352 -3.03 -8.78 24.35
N ILE A 353 -3.57 -9.00 23.14
CA ILE A 353 -3.58 -7.98 22.09
C ILE A 353 -4.45 -6.79 22.48
N GLN A 354 -5.61 -7.03 23.09
CA GLN A 354 -6.45 -5.93 23.60
C GLN A 354 -5.68 -5.07 24.60
N ARG A 355 -5.01 -5.69 25.59
CA ARG A 355 -4.17 -4.98 26.56
C ARG A 355 -3.05 -4.18 25.89
N LEU A 356 -2.38 -4.75 24.89
CA LEU A 356 -1.33 -4.06 24.14
C LEU A 356 -1.87 -2.84 23.37
N CYS A 357 -3.03 -2.96 22.72
CA CYS A 357 -3.70 -1.85 22.06
C CYS A 357 -4.06 -0.74 23.06
N ASP A 358 -4.62 -1.09 24.23
CA ASP A 358 -5.01 -0.11 25.25
C ASP A 358 -3.80 0.61 25.88
N GLU A 359 -2.68 -0.10 26.04
CA GLU A 359 -1.42 0.43 26.57
C GLU A 359 -0.75 1.38 25.57
N TRP A 360 -0.57 0.92 24.32
CA TRP A 360 0.30 1.55 23.33
C TRP A 360 -0.40 2.41 22.29
N LEU A 361 -1.73 2.35 22.16
CA LEU A 361 -2.46 3.15 21.16
C LEU A 361 -3.35 4.20 21.82
N ASP A 362 -3.49 5.33 21.13
CA ASP A 362 -4.36 6.42 21.56
C ASP A 362 -5.28 6.87 20.41
N GLY A 363 -6.59 6.65 20.58
CA GLY A 363 -7.62 7.10 19.63
C GLY A 363 -7.79 8.63 19.60
N SER A 364 -7.24 9.35 20.58
CA SER A 364 -7.28 10.82 20.61
C SER A 364 -6.11 11.45 19.85
N ALA A 365 -5.07 10.66 19.56
CA ALA A 365 -3.88 11.11 18.86
C ALA A 365 -4.15 11.09 17.35
N GLY A 366 -4.73 12.16 16.80
CA GLY A 366 -5.04 12.16 15.37
C GLY A 366 -5.62 13.40 14.72
N GLY A 367 -6.21 14.35 15.45
CA GLY A 367 -6.80 15.55 14.83
C GLY A 367 -8.00 16.10 15.58
N SER A 368 -8.87 16.81 14.87
CA SER A 368 -10.07 17.48 15.41
C SER A 368 -11.06 16.53 16.09
N ASP A 369 -12.00 17.06 16.88
CA ASP A 369 -12.97 16.28 17.67
C ASP A 369 -13.69 15.16 16.88
N ARG A 370 -14.07 15.39 15.61
CA ARG A 370 -14.68 14.35 14.76
C ARG A 370 -13.76 13.16 14.48
N GLN A 371 -12.48 13.43 14.26
CA GLN A 371 -11.49 12.41 13.96
C GLN A 371 -11.14 11.58 15.20
N ALA A 372 -11.29 12.17 16.39
CA ALA A 372 -11.18 11.45 17.66
C ALA A 372 -12.34 10.46 17.84
N ASP A 373 -13.59 10.87 17.59
CA ASP A 373 -14.76 9.99 17.68
C ASP A 373 -14.65 8.78 16.73
N ASP A 374 -14.25 9.01 15.47
CA ASP A 374 -14.03 7.95 14.49
C ASP A 374 -12.96 6.95 14.95
N SER A 375 -11.87 7.45 15.55
CA SER A 375 -10.76 6.61 16.03
C SER A 375 -11.18 5.73 17.22
N HIS A 376 -12.01 6.24 18.13
CA HIS A 376 -12.58 5.41 19.21
C HIS A 376 -13.50 4.31 18.67
N GLN A 377 -14.33 4.61 17.66
CA GLN A 377 -15.17 3.62 17.00
C GLN A 377 -14.33 2.54 16.28
N LEU A 378 -13.19 2.92 15.70
CA LEU A 378 -12.24 1.97 15.10
C LEU A 378 -11.62 1.05 16.15
N LEU A 379 -11.14 1.56 17.30
CA LEU A 379 -10.61 0.70 18.39
C LEU A 379 -11.68 -0.25 18.93
N LYS A 380 -12.92 0.21 19.05
CA LYS A 380 -14.04 -0.66 19.42
C LYS A 380 -14.25 -1.77 18.40
N SER A 381 -14.17 -1.46 17.10
CA SER A 381 -14.28 -2.45 16.02
C SER A 381 -13.14 -3.47 16.06
N VAL A 382 -11.92 -3.06 16.43
CA VAL A 382 -10.78 -3.97 16.68
C VAL A 382 -11.06 -4.89 17.86
N ALA A 383 -11.58 -4.35 18.98
CA ALA A 383 -11.94 -5.15 20.15
C ALA A 383 -13.04 -6.17 19.83
N GLU A 384 -14.05 -5.78 19.06
CA GLU A 384 -15.11 -6.68 18.57
C GLU A 384 -14.54 -7.79 17.68
N ALA A 385 -13.62 -7.48 16.76
CA ALA A 385 -12.94 -8.48 15.94
C ALA A 385 -12.11 -9.46 16.80
N LEU A 386 -11.39 -8.97 17.82
CA LEU A 386 -10.67 -9.84 18.75
C LEU A 386 -11.61 -10.77 19.55
N VAL A 387 -12.82 -10.32 19.87
CA VAL A 387 -13.85 -11.16 20.52
C VAL A 387 -14.37 -12.23 19.57
N GLU A 388 -14.57 -11.91 18.28
CA GLU A 388 -14.99 -12.88 17.27
C GLU A 388 -13.95 -14.00 17.08
N LEU A 389 -12.64 -13.70 17.14
CA LEU A 389 -11.59 -14.72 17.09
C LEU A 389 -11.68 -15.73 18.25
N ARG A 390 -12.20 -15.32 19.41
CA ARG A 390 -12.36 -16.24 20.55
C ARG A 390 -13.30 -17.40 20.22
N ARG A 391 -14.23 -17.23 19.28
CA ARG A 391 -15.15 -18.31 18.85
C ARG A 391 -14.43 -19.48 18.19
N LEU A 392 -13.22 -19.25 17.67
CA LEU A 392 -12.40 -20.31 17.07
C LEU A 392 -11.87 -21.31 18.10
N SER A 393 -11.91 -20.98 19.40
CA SER A 393 -11.55 -21.93 20.46
C SER A 393 -12.46 -23.15 20.52
N ALA A 394 -13.69 -23.04 20.01
CA ALA A 394 -14.62 -24.17 19.86
C ALA A 394 -14.14 -25.19 18.82
N ILE A 395 -13.37 -24.76 17.82
CA ILE A 395 -12.83 -25.62 16.76
C ILE A 395 -11.49 -26.20 17.19
N HIS A 396 -10.57 -25.32 17.59
CA HIS A 396 -9.22 -25.70 18.00
C HIS A 396 -8.74 -24.75 19.08
N ARG A 397 -8.53 -25.26 20.30
CA ARG A 397 -8.26 -24.41 21.46
C ARG A 397 -6.90 -23.73 21.43
N GLU A 398 -5.82 -24.49 21.22
CA GLU A 398 -4.45 -23.97 21.26
C GLU A 398 -3.97 -23.55 19.89
N VAL A 399 -3.33 -22.40 19.74
CA VAL A 399 -2.86 -21.90 18.45
C VAL A 399 -1.46 -21.33 18.60
N THR A 400 -0.68 -21.35 17.52
CA THR A 400 0.64 -20.69 17.51
C THR A 400 0.46 -19.18 17.31
N LEU A 401 1.44 -18.39 17.74
CA LEU A 401 1.45 -16.95 17.49
C LEU A 401 1.33 -16.61 15.98
N VAL A 402 1.94 -17.43 15.12
CA VAL A 402 1.94 -17.21 13.66
C VAL A 402 0.53 -17.42 13.10
N ASP A 403 -0.13 -18.50 13.49
CA ASP A 403 -1.49 -18.81 13.04
C ASP A 403 -2.51 -17.82 13.61
N PHE A 404 -2.36 -17.41 14.88
CA PHE A 404 -3.18 -16.35 15.47
C PHE A 404 -3.01 -15.03 14.72
N THR A 405 -1.77 -14.63 14.44
CA THR A 405 -1.49 -13.42 13.65
C THR A 405 -2.15 -13.50 12.28
N ALA A 406 -2.02 -14.63 11.57
CA ALA A 406 -2.68 -14.81 10.27
C ALA A 406 -4.21 -14.69 10.35
N ALA A 407 -4.83 -15.27 11.38
CA ALA A 407 -6.26 -15.13 11.63
C ALA A 407 -6.66 -13.69 12.00
N PHE A 408 -5.82 -12.99 12.77
CA PHE A 408 -6.01 -11.58 13.12
C PHE A 408 -5.98 -10.67 11.88
N HIS A 409 -4.99 -10.84 10.99
CA HIS A 409 -4.95 -10.13 9.70
C HIS A 409 -6.21 -10.38 8.89
N ARG A 410 -6.65 -11.65 8.80
CA ARG A 410 -7.84 -12.04 8.05
C ARG A 410 -9.11 -11.41 8.62
N ILE A 411 -9.33 -11.46 9.93
CA ILE A 411 -10.55 -10.88 10.52
C ILE A 411 -10.56 -9.36 10.42
N MET A 412 -9.39 -8.72 10.49
CA MET A 412 -9.26 -7.28 10.26
C MET A 412 -9.56 -6.91 8.79
N GLU A 413 -9.29 -7.80 7.84
CA GLU A 413 -9.65 -7.61 6.43
C GLU A 413 -11.15 -7.88 6.16
N GLU A 414 -11.75 -8.86 6.85
CA GLU A 414 -13.16 -9.23 6.70
C GLU A 414 -14.11 -8.31 7.48
N THR A 415 -13.63 -7.65 8.54
CA THR A 415 -14.42 -6.70 9.34
C THR A 415 -14.62 -5.40 8.56
N LEU A 416 -15.85 -5.13 8.15
CA LEU A 416 -16.22 -3.99 7.32
C LEU A 416 -16.71 -2.82 8.17
N VAL A 417 -16.02 -1.68 8.07
CA VAL A 417 -16.41 -0.42 8.73
C VAL A 417 -17.25 0.42 7.76
N PRO A 418 -18.47 0.82 8.12
CA PRO A 418 -19.31 1.70 7.30
C PRO A 418 -18.69 3.09 7.09
N ILE A 419 -18.91 3.67 5.91
CA ILE A 419 -18.47 5.04 5.59
C ILE A 419 -19.69 5.91 5.34
N ALA A 420 -19.95 6.88 6.21
CA ALA A 420 -21.03 7.84 6.04
C ALA A 420 -20.65 9.18 6.69
N SER A 421 -21.17 10.30 6.17
CA SER A 421 -20.86 11.63 6.72
C SER A 421 -21.60 11.95 8.03
N SER A 422 -22.53 11.09 8.45
CA SER A 422 -23.49 11.27 9.54
C SER A 422 -24.47 12.44 9.32
N LEU A 423 -25.76 12.11 9.18
CA LEU A 423 -27.00 12.89 9.33
C LEU A 423 -28.07 12.26 8.42
N ALA A 424 -29.30 12.14 8.93
CA ALA A 424 -30.44 11.80 8.09
C ALA A 424 -30.64 12.91 7.04
N GLY A 425 -30.96 12.55 5.80
CA GLY A 425 -31.25 13.51 4.73
C GLY A 425 -30.08 13.89 3.81
N GLY A 426 -29.02 13.08 3.73
CA GLY A 426 -27.91 13.28 2.77
C GLY A 426 -28.12 12.59 1.41
N VAL A 427 -27.22 12.89 0.46
CA VAL A 427 -27.15 12.22 -0.86
C VAL A 427 -27.06 10.71 -0.68
N GLN A 428 -27.82 9.95 -1.45
CA GLN A 428 -27.89 8.50 -1.35
C GLN A 428 -26.83 7.85 -2.25
N VAL A 429 -25.75 7.36 -1.64
CA VAL A 429 -24.60 6.76 -2.34
C VAL A 429 -24.68 5.24 -2.26
N PHE A 430 -25.09 4.57 -3.32
CA PHE A 430 -25.36 3.13 -3.30
C PHE A 430 -24.60 2.37 -4.37
N ASP A 431 -24.26 1.12 -4.08
CA ASP A 431 -23.94 0.19 -5.15
C ASP A 431 -25.23 -0.16 -5.92
N ALA A 432 -25.07 -0.69 -7.12
CA ALA A 432 -26.18 -1.02 -7.98
C ALA A 432 -27.19 -1.99 -7.34
N MET A 433 -26.73 -2.90 -6.46
CA MET A 433 -27.60 -3.87 -5.79
C MET A 433 -28.43 -3.24 -4.68
N ALA A 434 -27.85 -2.31 -3.92
CA ALA A 434 -28.53 -1.56 -2.87
C ALA A 434 -29.49 -0.49 -3.43
N ALA A 435 -29.20 0.07 -4.60
CA ALA A 435 -30.06 1.05 -5.26
C ALA A 435 -31.34 0.44 -5.87
N ARG A 436 -31.44 -0.89 -5.94
CA ARG A 436 -32.62 -1.57 -6.52
C ARG A 436 -33.88 -1.23 -5.73
N GLY A 437 -34.87 -0.69 -6.43
CA GLY A 437 -36.17 -0.40 -5.84
C GLY A 437 -36.22 0.86 -4.98
N VAL A 438 -35.13 1.65 -4.94
CA VAL A 438 -35.11 3.00 -4.40
C VAL A 438 -35.47 3.98 -5.52
N ALA A 439 -36.30 4.97 -5.27
CA ALA A 439 -36.65 5.98 -6.28
C ALA A 439 -35.92 7.30 -6.01
N PHE A 440 -35.34 7.89 -7.05
CA PHE A 440 -34.60 9.16 -6.97
C PHE A 440 -35.26 10.21 -7.85
N ARG A 441 -35.20 11.49 -7.48
CA ARG A 441 -35.58 12.57 -8.41
C ARG A 441 -34.48 12.78 -9.45
N ALA A 442 -33.23 12.83 -9.01
CA ALA A 442 -32.05 12.85 -9.86
C ALA A 442 -31.12 11.69 -9.54
N LEU A 443 -30.60 11.01 -10.57
CA LEU A 443 -29.70 9.86 -10.43
C LEU A 443 -28.43 10.07 -11.25
N TYR A 444 -27.28 9.83 -10.63
CA TYR A 444 -25.98 9.75 -11.26
C TYR A 444 -25.52 8.29 -11.27
N ILE A 445 -25.26 7.72 -12.44
CA ILE A 445 -24.67 6.37 -12.55
C ILE A 445 -23.21 6.53 -12.96
N LEU A 446 -22.30 6.17 -12.06
CA LEU A 446 -20.86 6.30 -12.19
C LEU A 446 -20.23 5.05 -12.80
N GLY A 447 -19.04 5.23 -13.38
CA GLY A 447 -18.15 4.13 -13.78
C GLY A 447 -18.75 3.25 -14.87
N LEU A 448 -19.49 3.82 -15.82
CA LEU A 448 -20.04 3.09 -16.98
C LEU A 448 -18.96 2.80 -18.02
N ASN A 449 -17.98 2.01 -17.59
CA ASN A 449 -16.86 1.53 -18.40
C ASN A 449 -17.01 0.04 -18.70
N GLU A 450 -16.42 -0.41 -19.81
CA GLU A 450 -16.38 -1.82 -20.17
C GLU A 450 -15.77 -2.64 -19.02
N LYS A 451 -16.34 -3.82 -18.72
CA LYS A 451 -15.93 -4.73 -17.63
C LYS A 451 -16.17 -4.21 -16.20
N VAL A 452 -16.51 -2.93 -16.04
CA VAL A 452 -16.92 -2.33 -14.76
C VAL A 452 -18.44 -2.42 -14.62
N PHE A 453 -19.19 -1.92 -15.60
CA PHE A 453 -20.65 -2.05 -15.65
C PHE A 453 -21.10 -2.21 -17.12
N PRO A 454 -21.42 -3.43 -17.59
CA PRO A 454 -21.55 -4.68 -16.84
C PRO A 454 -20.22 -5.19 -16.30
N ARG A 455 -20.27 -5.85 -15.14
CA ARG A 455 -19.10 -6.53 -14.57
C ARG A 455 -18.60 -7.61 -15.53
N HIS A 456 -17.29 -7.81 -15.59
CA HIS A 456 -16.72 -8.95 -16.30
C HIS A 456 -16.91 -10.24 -15.51
N ILE A 457 -17.78 -11.11 -16.00
CA ILE A 457 -18.10 -12.38 -15.33
C ILE A 457 -17.19 -13.47 -15.87
N ARG A 458 -16.66 -14.30 -14.97
CA ARG A 458 -15.85 -15.48 -15.31
C ARG A 458 -16.54 -16.72 -14.76
N GLU A 459 -16.37 -17.84 -15.45
CA GLU A 459 -16.73 -19.15 -14.91
C GLU A 459 -15.90 -19.45 -13.65
N ASP A 460 -16.48 -20.24 -12.74
CA ASP A 460 -15.76 -20.77 -11.59
C ASP A 460 -14.76 -21.84 -12.07
N ALA A 461 -13.52 -21.76 -11.58
CA ALA A 461 -12.43 -22.65 -11.95
C ALA A 461 -12.64 -24.10 -11.49
N PHE A 462 -13.28 -24.30 -10.32
CA PHE A 462 -13.56 -25.60 -9.72
C PHE A 462 -14.94 -26.14 -10.12
N LEU A 463 -15.92 -25.26 -10.36
CA LEU A 463 -17.28 -25.64 -10.75
C LEU A 463 -17.75 -24.88 -11.99
N ARG A 464 -17.29 -25.35 -13.16
CA ARG A 464 -17.58 -24.75 -14.47
C ARG A 464 -19.07 -24.76 -14.83
N ASP A 465 -19.48 -23.89 -15.74
CA ASP A 465 -20.90 -23.71 -16.09
C ASP A 465 -21.52 -24.96 -16.71
N ARG A 466 -20.76 -25.71 -17.53
CA ARG A 466 -21.17 -27.04 -18.04
C ARG A 466 -21.59 -28.00 -16.92
N THR A 467 -20.93 -27.91 -15.78
CA THR A 467 -21.14 -28.76 -14.62
C THR A 467 -22.32 -28.26 -13.79
N ARG A 468 -22.44 -26.94 -13.62
CA ARG A 468 -23.61 -26.31 -12.98
C ARG A 468 -24.90 -26.67 -13.72
N ARG A 469 -24.87 -26.59 -15.05
CA ARG A 469 -26.00 -26.98 -15.90
C ARG A 469 -26.39 -28.45 -15.75
N PHE A 470 -25.42 -29.36 -15.59
CA PHE A 470 -25.69 -30.77 -15.31
C PHE A 470 -26.39 -30.95 -13.94
N LEU A 471 -25.87 -30.29 -12.90
CA LEU A 471 -26.49 -30.33 -11.57
C LEU A 471 -27.92 -29.75 -11.60
N GLU A 472 -28.17 -28.69 -12.38
CA GLU A 472 -29.49 -28.08 -12.52
C GLU A 472 -30.46 -28.93 -13.35
N VAL A 473 -30.06 -29.33 -14.55
CA VAL A 473 -30.97 -29.97 -15.53
C VAL A 473 -31.17 -31.45 -15.24
N ASP A 474 -30.09 -32.19 -14.94
CA ASP A 474 -30.14 -33.65 -14.79
C ASP A 474 -30.48 -34.07 -13.36
N LEU A 475 -30.00 -33.32 -12.35
CA LEU A 475 -30.22 -33.64 -10.93
C LEU A 475 -31.27 -32.76 -10.25
N GLY A 476 -31.63 -31.63 -10.84
CA GLY A 476 -32.66 -30.73 -10.30
C GLY A 476 -32.17 -29.84 -9.16
N PHE A 477 -30.86 -29.71 -8.94
CA PHE A 477 -30.32 -28.78 -7.93
C PHE A 477 -30.30 -27.36 -8.51
N LYS A 478 -30.94 -26.38 -7.84
CA LYS A 478 -30.92 -24.99 -8.32
C LYS A 478 -29.54 -24.37 -8.14
N ILE A 479 -28.73 -24.45 -9.18
CA ILE A 479 -27.42 -23.83 -9.26
C ILE A 479 -27.28 -23.12 -10.61
N GLN A 480 -27.12 -21.81 -10.57
CA GLN A 480 -27.07 -21.01 -11.79
C GLN A 480 -25.68 -21.05 -12.43
N GLU A 481 -25.65 -21.09 -13.77
CA GLU A 481 -24.46 -20.79 -14.58
C GLU A 481 -23.94 -19.39 -14.23
N LYS A 482 -22.62 -19.23 -14.06
CA LYS A 482 -22.04 -17.92 -13.74
C LYS A 482 -22.24 -16.94 -14.89
N LEU A 483 -22.05 -17.37 -16.14
CA LEU A 483 -22.18 -16.50 -17.32
C LEU A 483 -23.61 -16.00 -17.55
N ALA A 484 -24.64 -16.66 -17.02
CA ALA A 484 -26.01 -16.15 -17.04
C ALA A 484 -26.17 -14.82 -16.30
N GLY A 485 -25.21 -14.46 -15.44
CA GLY A 485 -25.18 -13.16 -14.75
C GLY A 485 -25.05 -11.94 -15.68
N TYR A 486 -24.71 -12.11 -16.97
CA TYR A 486 -24.77 -10.99 -17.93
C TYR A 486 -26.21 -10.50 -18.16
N ASP A 487 -27.19 -11.42 -18.17
CA ASP A 487 -28.60 -11.05 -18.25
C ASP A 487 -29.07 -10.36 -16.96
N GLU A 488 -28.51 -10.75 -15.81
CA GLU A 488 -28.75 -10.09 -14.52
C GLU A 488 -28.21 -8.64 -14.54
N GLU A 489 -26.99 -8.41 -15.04
CA GLU A 489 -26.42 -7.06 -15.15
C GLU A 489 -27.27 -6.15 -16.04
N LYS A 490 -27.89 -6.70 -17.08
CA LYS A 490 -28.79 -5.96 -17.98
C LYS A 490 -30.10 -5.57 -17.27
N LEU A 491 -30.67 -6.51 -16.52
CA LEU A 491 -31.83 -6.23 -15.66
C LEU A 491 -31.49 -5.13 -14.65
N LEU A 492 -30.35 -5.25 -13.97
CA LEU A 492 -29.89 -4.32 -12.95
C LEU A 492 -29.78 -2.89 -13.51
N PHE A 493 -29.08 -2.73 -14.64
CA PHE A 493 -28.96 -1.44 -15.31
C PHE A 493 -30.32 -0.85 -15.68
N THR A 494 -31.22 -1.68 -16.22
CA THR A 494 -32.57 -1.26 -16.59
C THR A 494 -33.38 -0.79 -15.38
N LEU A 495 -33.29 -1.49 -14.25
CA LEU A 495 -33.96 -1.09 -13.01
C LEU A 495 -33.44 0.25 -12.49
N LEU A 496 -32.13 0.52 -12.60
CA LEU A 496 -31.54 1.80 -12.24
C LEU A 496 -32.00 2.94 -13.15
N CYS A 497 -32.04 2.74 -14.47
CA CYS A 497 -32.55 3.78 -15.37
C CYS A 497 -34.00 4.18 -15.01
N ARG A 498 -34.83 3.19 -14.65
CA ARG A 498 -36.25 3.41 -14.28
C ARG A 498 -36.48 3.90 -12.84
N SER A 499 -35.44 3.92 -12.01
CA SER A 499 -35.50 4.35 -10.61
C SER A 499 -35.53 5.88 -10.48
N THR A 500 -35.02 6.57 -11.50
CA THR A 500 -35.09 8.03 -11.65
C THR A 500 -36.52 8.50 -11.90
N ARG A 501 -36.89 9.70 -11.45
CA ARG A 501 -38.15 10.38 -11.76
C ARG A 501 -38.00 11.55 -12.72
N GLU A 502 -36.92 12.34 -12.63
CA GLU A 502 -36.76 13.58 -13.40
C GLU A 502 -35.46 13.61 -14.25
N GLN A 503 -34.29 13.33 -13.66
CA GLN A 503 -32.99 13.52 -14.33
C GLN A 503 -32.04 12.34 -14.17
N LEU A 504 -31.58 11.75 -15.28
CA LEU A 504 -30.59 10.68 -15.31
C LEU A 504 -29.28 11.18 -15.92
N THR A 505 -28.18 11.06 -15.17
CA THR A 505 -26.83 11.38 -15.64
C THR A 505 -25.98 10.11 -15.67
N LEU A 506 -25.47 9.75 -16.84
CA LEU A 506 -24.63 8.58 -17.04
C LEU A 506 -23.17 9.02 -17.23
N LEU A 507 -22.26 8.53 -16.40
CA LEU A 507 -20.86 8.94 -16.41
C LEU A 507 -19.93 7.77 -16.71
N TYR A 508 -18.90 8.03 -17.51
CA TYR A 508 -17.81 7.09 -17.73
C TYR A 508 -16.47 7.79 -17.80
N GLN A 509 -15.42 7.06 -17.41
CA GLN A 509 -14.06 7.57 -17.34
C GLN A 509 -13.32 7.28 -18.65
N ARG A 510 -12.49 8.21 -19.12
CA ARG A 510 -11.64 8.01 -20.31
C ARG A 510 -10.30 7.38 -20.00
N THR A 511 -9.78 7.59 -18.79
CA THR A 511 -8.49 7.04 -18.37
C THR A 511 -8.53 6.51 -16.95
N ASP A 512 -7.75 5.45 -16.70
CA ASP A 512 -7.47 4.94 -15.36
C ASP A 512 -6.44 5.80 -14.61
N GLU A 513 -6.10 5.41 -13.38
CA GLU A 513 -5.11 6.12 -12.56
C GLU A 513 -3.69 6.11 -13.17
N ALA A 514 -3.37 5.12 -14.01
CA ALA A 514 -2.10 5.02 -14.73
C ALA A 514 -2.12 5.80 -16.06
N GLY A 515 -3.23 6.46 -16.39
CA GLY A 515 -3.42 7.20 -17.64
C GLY A 515 -3.70 6.32 -18.87
N ARG A 516 -3.98 5.02 -18.69
CA ARG A 516 -4.37 4.11 -19.77
C ARG A 516 -5.83 4.39 -20.15
N SER A 517 -6.14 4.26 -21.44
CA SER A 517 -7.49 4.49 -21.93
C SER A 517 -8.46 3.43 -21.41
N LEU A 518 -9.61 3.89 -20.91
CA LEU A 518 -10.74 3.05 -20.54
C LEU A 518 -11.80 3.11 -21.63
N LEU A 519 -12.36 1.96 -21.98
CA LEU A 519 -13.44 1.86 -22.95
C LEU A 519 -14.79 2.18 -22.28
N PRO A 520 -15.70 2.90 -22.96
CA PRO A 520 -17.05 3.12 -22.47
C PRO A 520 -17.83 1.82 -22.43
N SER A 521 -18.81 1.73 -21.52
CA SER A 521 -19.72 0.60 -21.45
C SER A 521 -20.57 0.48 -22.72
N GLY A 522 -20.84 -0.76 -23.15
CA GLY A 522 -21.78 -1.03 -24.24
C GLY A 522 -23.21 -0.53 -23.95
N TYR A 523 -23.58 -0.35 -22.69
CA TYR A 523 -24.90 0.21 -22.31
C TYR A 523 -25.08 1.66 -22.76
N LEU A 524 -24.00 2.44 -22.84
CA LEU A 524 -24.06 3.83 -23.27
C LEU A 524 -24.48 3.95 -24.75
N ALA A 525 -23.98 3.05 -25.61
CA ALA A 525 -24.37 3.01 -27.01
C ALA A 525 -25.84 2.62 -27.19
N GLU A 526 -26.38 1.76 -26.32
CA GLU A 526 -27.81 1.41 -26.30
C GLU A 526 -28.68 2.60 -25.88
N VAL A 527 -28.28 3.31 -24.81
CA VAL A 527 -28.97 4.52 -24.34
C VAL A 527 -28.98 5.59 -25.42
N GLN A 528 -27.84 5.85 -26.07
CA GLN A 528 -27.76 6.82 -27.15
C GLN A 528 -28.68 6.46 -28.32
N ARG A 529 -28.78 5.17 -28.66
CA ARG A 529 -29.64 4.70 -29.76
C ARG A 529 -31.13 4.79 -29.42
N THR A 530 -31.50 4.53 -28.17
CA THR A 530 -32.91 4.45 -27.73
C THR A 530 -33.48 5.78 -27.26
N VAL A 531 -32.68 6.58 -26.56
CA VAL A 531 -33.08 7.84 -25.92
C VAL A 531 -32.58 9.07 -26.72
N GLY A 532 -31.52 8.92 -27.52
CA GLY A 532 -30.89 10.07 -28.19
C GLY A 532 -30.16 11.00 -27.22
N ALA A 533 -29.72 10.49 -26.06
CA ALA A 533 -29.02 11.28 -25.05
C ALA A 533 -27.72 11.88 -25.61
N GLY A 534 -27.54 13.20 -25.43
CA GLY A 534 -26.34 13.90 -25.85
C GLY A 534 -25.15 13.56 -24.96
N GLU A 535 -23.98 13.34 -25.58
CA GLU A 535 -22.71 13.16 -24.88
C GLU A 535 -21.99 14.50 -24.73
N GLN A 536 -21.66 14.87 -23.50
CA GLN A 536 -20.83 16.03 -23.19
C GLN A 536 -19.48 15.57 -22.65
N VAL A 537 -18.41 16.08 -23.28
CA VAL A 537 -17.04 15.77 -22.90
C VAL A 537 -16.51 16.82 -21.94
N VAL A 538 -16.18 16.42 -20.71
CA VAL A 538 -15.52 17.30 -19.74
C VAL A 538 -14.04 17.44 -20.14
N PRO A 539 -13.52 18.66 -20.37
CA PRO A 539 -12.13 18.86 -20.76
C PRO A 539 -11.14 18.37 -19.69
N ARG A 540 -9.99 17.80 -20.06
CA ARG A 540 -8.98 17.37 -19.06
C ARG A 540 -8.25 18.54 -18.40
N ARG A 541 -7.92 19.58 -19.18
CA ARG A 541 -7.12 20.73 -18.73
C ARG A 541 -7.96 21.64 -17.81
N LEU A 542 -7.47 21.92 -16.61
CA LEU A 542 -8.15 22.78 -15.62
C LEU A 542 -8.46 24.18 -16.17
N THR A 543 -7.55 24.78 -16.95
CA THR A 543 -7.78 26.09 -17.58
C THR A 543 -9.01 26.07 -18.48
N VAL A 544 -9.12 25.05 -19.34
CA VAL A 544 -10.27 24.86 -20.23
C VAL A 544 -11.55 24.56 -19.43
N LYS A 545 -11.45 23.84 -18.31
CA LYS A 545 -12.59 23.61 -17.40
C LYS A 545 -13.11 24.93 -16.83
N PHE A 546 -12.23 25.77 -16.29
CA PHE A 546 -12.58 27.06 -15.71
C PHE A 546 -13.22 28.03 -16.70
N GLU A 547 -12.96 27.87 -18.00
CA GLU A 547 -13.51 28.70 -19.07
C GLU A 547 -14.81 28.13 -19.65
N ASN A 548 -14.87 26.82 -19.90
CA ASN A 548 -15.86 26.21 -20.79
C ASN A 548 -16.77 25.17 -20.13
N THR A 549 -16.55 24.84 -18.84
CA THR A 549 -17.34 23.80 -18.15
C THR A 549 -18.27 24.46 -17.13
N PRO A 550 -19.61 24.32 -17.26
CA PRO A 550 -20.58 24.97 -16.36
C PRO A 550 -20.34 24.65 -14.88
N GLN A 551 -19.93 23.43 -14.57
CA GLN A 551 -19.64 23.01 -13.20
C GLN A 551 -18.50 23.82 -12.56
N TYR A 552 -17.65 24.50 -13.33
CA TYR A 552 -16.48 25.24 -12.84
C TYR A 552 -16.70 26.77 -12.85
N HIS A 553 -17.96 27.22 -12.83
CA HIS A 553 -18.29 28.62 -12.55
C HIS A 553 -17.74 29.06 -11.18
N LEU A 554 -17.43 30.36 -11.05
CA LEU A 554 -16.68 30.90 -9.91
C LEU A 554 -17.36 30.64 -8.56
N ASP A 555 -18.69 30.70 -8.54
CA ASP A 555 -19.52 30.50 -7.35
C ASP A 555 -19.55 29.03 -6.89
N ARG A 556 -19.02 28.11 -7.70
CA ARG A 556 -18.95 26.65 -7.46
C ARG A 556 -17.53 26.16 -7.20
N LEU A 557 -16.55 27.06 -7.15
CA LEU A 557 -15.17 26.68 -6.87
C LEU A 557 -14.95 26.59 -5.37
N THR A 558 -14.34 25.48 -4.94
CA THR A 558 -13.81 25.40 -3.58
C THR A 558 -12.72 26.47 -3.38
N PRO A 559 -12.39 26.86 -2.13
CA PRO A 559 -11.29 27.80 -1.87
C PRO A 559 -9.97 27.36 -2.51
N SER A 560 -9.69 26.05 -2.52
CA SER A 560 -8.49 25.47 -3.14
C SER A 560 -8.51 25.60 -4.67
N GLU A 561 -9.64 25.32 -5.31
CA GLU A 561 -9.79 25.48 -6.76
C GLU A 561 -9.76 26.95 -7.19
N MET A 562 -10.33 27.85 -6.39
CA MET A 562 -10.26 29.28 -6.63
C MET A 562 -8.82 29.78 -6.57
N ALA A 563 -8.05 29.35 -5.56
CA ALA A 563 -6.62 29.62 -5.47
C ALA A 563 -5.87 29.05 -6.68
N THR A 564 -6.16 27.81 -7.08
CA THR A 564 -5.59 27.17 -8.27
C THR A 564 -5.91 27.93 -9.55
N LYS A 565 -7.15 28.37 -9.72
CA LYS A 565 -7.60 29.19 -10.86
C LYS A 565 -6.83 30.52 -10.90
N PHE A 566 -6.72 31.23 -9.78
CA PHE A 566 -5.95 32.47 -9.72
C PHE A 566 -4.45 32.26 -9.98
N LEU A 567 -3.86 31.16 -9.50
CA LEU A 567 -2.48 30.79 -9.77
C LEU A 567 -2.25 30.52 -11.27
N LEU A 568 -3.11 29.71 -11.89
CA LEU A 568 -3.02 29.38 -13.32
C LEU A 568 -3.27 30.61 -14.22
N MET A 569 -4.17 31.51 -13.81
CA MET A 569 -4.39 32.79 -14.49
C MET A 569 -3.32 33.84 -14.16
N ARG A 570 -2.36 33.54 -13.28
CA ARG A 570 -1.33 34.46 -12.76
C ARG A 570 -1.92 35.75 -12.16
N ARG A 571 -3.09 35.66 -11.53
CA ARG A 571 -3.84 36.75 -10.90
C ARG A 571 -4.00 36.53 -9.39
N VAL A 572 -2.90 36.25 -8.69
CA VAL A 572 -2.94 36.05 -7.23
C VAL A 572 -2.95 37.42 -6.53
N PRO A 573 -3.94 37.72 -5.66
CA PRO A 573 -3.95 38.97 -4.91
C PRO A 573 -2.70 39.09 -4.03
N ARG A 574 -2.01 40.24 -4.10
CA ARG A 574 -0.75 40.48 -3.35
C ARG A 574 -0.90 40.24 -1.84
N ARG A 575 -2.08 40.57 -1.27
CA ARG A 575 -2.41 40.33 0.14
C ARG A 575 -2.40 38.84 0.55
N LEU A 576 -2.73 37.93 -0.36
CA LEU A 576 -2.67 36.48 -0.13
C LEU A 576 -1.22 35.96 -0.11
N LEU A 577 -0.32 36.58 -0.85
CA LEU A 577 1.10 36.22 -0.89
C LEU A 577 1.88 36.75 0.32
N GLU A 578 1.53 37.94 0.81
CA GLU A 578 2.24 38.61 1.90
C GLU A 578 1.77 38.16 3.30
N GLY A 579 0.58 37.54 3.41
CA GLY A 579 -0.05 37.19 4.69
C GLY A 579 0.34 35.83 5.31
N TYR A 580 1.03 34.95 4.58
CA TYR A 580 1.34 33.57 5.03
C TYR A 580 2.74 33.12 4.58
N GLU A 581 3.41 32.24 5.35
CA GLU A 581 4.71 31.67 4.93
C GLU A 581 4.64 30.95 3.58
N ALA A 582 3.56 30.19 3.35
CA ALA A 582 3.31 29.53 2.06
C ALA A 582 3.19 30.52 0.89
N GLY A 583 2.72 31.74 1.15
CA GLY A 583 2.63 32.81 0.15
C GLY A 583 3.99 33.25 -0.37
N ARG A 584 5.04 33.22 0.47
CA ARG A 584 6.43 33.49 0.05
C ARG A 584 6.94 32.41 -0.90
N VAL A 585 6.60 31.14 -0.65
CA VAL A 585 6.98 30.01 -1.53
C VAL A 585 6.30 30.16 -2.89
N VAL A 586 5.00 30.47 -2.91
CA VAL A 586 4.23 30.70 -4.14
C VAL A 586 4.78 31.90 -4.92
N ALA A 587 5.10 33.01 -4.25
CA ALA A 587 5.68 34.20 -4.87
C ALA A 587 7.06 33.92 -5.51
N ARG A 588 7.85 32.99 -4.96
CA ARG A 588 9.11 32.52 -5.56
C ARG A 588 8.88 31.50 -6.68
N GLY A 589 7.87 30.66 -6.55
CA GLY A 589 7.53 29.63 -7.53
C GLY A 589 6.95 30.18 -8.84
N LEU A 590 6.17 31.27 -8.80
CA LEU A 590 5.58 31.87 -10.01
C LEU A 590 6.62 32.36 -11.03
N PRO A 591 7.70 33.08 -10.63
CA PRO A 591 8.83 33.38 -11.51
C PRO A 591 9.54 32.12 -12.05
N ALA A 592 9.75 31.11 -11.20
CA ALA A 592 10.40 29.86 -11.60
C ALA A 592 9.58 29.13 -12.69
N LEU A 593 8.27 28.98 -12.48
CA LEU A 593 7.36 28.40 -13.45
C LEU A 593 7.34 29.20 -14.75
N SER A 594 7.34 30.53 -14.66
CA SER A 594 7.38 31.40 -15.84
C SER A 594 8.66 31.23 -16.66
N SER A 595 9.79 31.00 -15.98
CA SER A 595 11.07 30.72 -16.63
C SER A 595 11.09 29.34 -17.29
N LEU A 596 10.51 28.31 -16.64
CA LEU A 596 10.46 26.94 -17.14
C LEU A 596 9.47 26.74 -18.30
N ASP A 597 8.32 27.43 -18.26
CA ASP A 597 7.34 27.45 -19.35
C ASP A 597 7.85 28.24 -20.57
N GLY A 598 8.81 29.14 -20.35
CA GLY A 598 9.42 29.95 -21.40
C GLY A 598 10.36 29.13 -22.26
N THR A 599 10.21 29.22 -23.59
CA THR A 599 11.21 28.71 -24.55
C THR A 599 12.37 29.69 -24.69
N GLU A 600 13.02 30.05 -23.58
CA GLU A 600 14.25 30.84 -23.63
C GLU A 600 15.43 29.94 -24.00
N GLN A 601 16.32 30.40 -24.89
CA GLN A 601 17.47 29.60 -25.36
C GLN A 601 18.59 29.46 -24.32
N ARG A 602 18.55 30.24 -23.22
CA ARG A 602 19.63 30.31 -22.23
C ARG A 602 19.16 29.69 -20.91
N LEU A 603 19.92 28.72 -20.43
CA LEU A 603 19.71 28.10 -19.12
C LEU A 603 19.86 29.16 -18.01
N GLY A 604 18.86 29.22 -17.12
CA GLY A 604 18.80 30.11 -15.96
C GLY A 604 19.02 29.38 -14.64
N ALA A 605 18.83 30.11 -13.54
CA ALA A 605 18.98 29.56 -12.18
C ALA A 605 18.01 28.39 -11.89
N TYR A 606 16.86 28.37 -12.57
CA TYR A 606 15.84 27.33 -12.44
C TYR A 606 16.16 26.07 -13.27
N ASP A 607 17.12 26.13 -14.19
CA ASP A 607 17.65 24.99 -14.95
C ASP A 607 18.87 24.34 -14.27
N GLY A 608 19.17 24.74 -13.03
CA GLY A 608 20.31 24.23 -12.26
C GLY A 608 21.59 25.03 -12.43
N ILE A 609 21.55 26.21 -13.07
CA ILE A 609 22.70 27.12 -13.10
C ILE A 609 22.82 27.83 -11.75
N THR A 610 23.69 27.32 -10.88
CA THR A 610 23.87 27.84 -9.51
C THR A 610 24.59 29.19 -9.45
N GLY A 611 25.09 29.68 -10.58
CA GLY A 611 26.04 30.79 -10.60
C GLY A 611 27.40 30.41 -9.98
N PRO A 612 28.25 31.40 -9.64
CA PRO A 612 29.55 31.16 -9.03
C PRO A 612 29.41 30.61 -7.60
N LEU A 613 30.06 29.48 -7.33
CA LEU A 613 30.04 28.77 -6.05
C LEU A 613 31.27 29.12 -5.21
N GLU A 614 31.34 30.39 -4.79
CA GLU A 614 32.51 30.96 -4.12
C GLU A 614 32.92 30.17 -2.85
N SER A 615 31.95 29.73 -2.04
CA SER A 615 32.23 28.95 -0.82
C SER A 615 32.80 27.57 -1.11
N ALA A 616 32.33 26.91 -2.17
CA ALA A 616 32.87 25.63 -2.61
C ALA A 616 34.29 25.79 -3.16
N TRP A 617 34.52 26.89 -3.89
CA TRP A 617 35.83 27.24 -4.42
C TRP A 617 36.85 27.53 -3.32
N GLN A 618 36.49 28.37 -2.34
CA GLN A 618 37.32 28.65 -1.17
C GLN A 618 37.63 27.37 -0.37
N THR A 619 36.65 26.49 -0.20
CA THR A 619 36.88 25.20 0.46
C THR A 619 37.88 24.33 -0.32
N MET A 620 37.76 24.28 -1.64
CA MET A 620 38.71 23.54 -2.49
C MET A 620 40.11 24.17 -2.47
N GLN A 621 40.24 25.50 -2.45
CA GLN A 621 41.54 26.17 -2.34
C GLN A 621 42.21 25.93 -0.98
N LEU A 622 41.44 25.86 0.11
CA LEU A 622 41.95 25.63 1.46
C LEU A 622 42.26 24.14 1.72
N SER A 623 41.37 23.24 1.34
CA SER A 623 41.48 21.79 1.63
C SER A 623 42.19 20.99 0.54
N GLY A 624 42.39 21.60 -0.63
CA GLY A 624 42.91 20.94 -1.83
C GLY A 624 41.90 19.99 -2.49
N ALA A 625 42.23 19.54 -3.70
CA ALA A 625 41.46 18.56 -4.45
C ALA A 625 42.13 17.18 -4.40
N SER A 626 41.36 16.13 -4.11
CA SER A 626 41.90 14.77 -4.16
C SER A 626 41.95 14.24 -5.59
N PRO A 627 42.91 13.37 -5.94
CA PRO A 627 42.98 12.73 -7.26
C PRO A 627 41.67 12.03 -7.63
N THR A 628 41.05 11.34 -6.68
CA THR A 628 39.74 10.68 -6.84
C THR A 628 38.62 11.69 -7.16
N ALA A 629 38.62 12.86 -6.51
CA ALA A 629 37.64 13.90 -6.77
C ALA A 629 37.84 14.53 -8.16
N LEU A 630 39.09 14.74 -8.59
CA LEU A 630 39.40 15.22 -9.94
C LEU A 630 39.02 14.20 -11.03
N GLN A 631 39.28 12.91 -10.80
CA GLN A 631 38.82 11.84 -11.68
C GLN A 631 37.29 11.81 -11.76
N GLU A 632 36.59 11.97 -10.63
CA GLU A 632 35.14 12.04 -10.58
C GLU A 632 34.59 13.24 -11.35
N TYR A 633 35.25 14.40 -11.27
CA TYR A 633 34.92 15.57 -12.08
C TYR A 633 35.13 15.33 -13.57
N ALA A 634 36.28 14.78 -13.96
CA ALA A 634 36.60 14.46 -15.35
C ALA A 634 35.63 13.43 -15.95
N THR A 635 35.15 12.48 -15.13
CA THR A 635 34.17 11.48 -15.55
C THR A 635 32.77 12.09 -15.66
N CYS A 636 32.35 12.87 -14.66
CA CYS A 636 31.03 13.51 -14.63
C CYS A 636 31.03 14.73 -13.69
N PRO A 637 31.03 15.97 -14.22
CA PRO A 637 31.00 17.19 -13.41
C PRO A 637 29.78 17.29 -12.48
N PHE A 638 28.62 16.77 -12.90
CA PHE A 638 27.43 16.75 -12.06
C PHE A 638 27.58 15.81 -10.85
N ARG A 639 28.20 14.64 -11.05
CA ARG A 639 28.47 13.69 -9.95
C ARG A 639 29.45 14.29 -8.94
N TYR A 640 30.48 14.99 -9.42
CA TYR A 640 31.36 15.79 -8.56
C TYR A 640 30.58 16.85 -7.78
N PHE A 641 29.74 17.64 -8.46
CA PHE A 641 28.90 18.65 -7.82
C PHE A 641 28.01 18.04 -6.73
N ALA A 642 27.29 16.95 -7.03
CA ALA A 642 26.41 16.29 -6.07
C ALA A 642 27.16 15.72 -4.83
N LYS A 643 28.31 15.09 -5.04
CA LYS A 643 29.03 14.36 -3.98
C LYS A 643 30.06 15.21 -3.24
N GLN A 644 30.81 16.06 -3.92
CA GLN A 644 31.89 16.85 -3.35
C GLN A 644 31.41 18.23 -2.90
N VAL A 645 30.55 18.88 -3.69
CA VAL A 645 30.03 20.22 -3.38
C VAL A 645 28.80 20.14 -2.47
N LEU A 646 27.75 19.43 -2.89
CA LEU A 646 26.52 19.28 -2.10
C LEU A 646 26.64 18.23 -0.98
N ARG A 647 27.66 17.36 -1.03
CA ARG A 647 27.94 16.32 -0.02
C ARG A 647 26.77 15.34 0.18
N LEU A 648 26.03 15.07 -0.89
CA LEU A 648 24.93 14.10 -0.88
C LEU A 648 25.50 12.69 -0.73
N ARG A 649 24.89 11.90 0.17
CA ARG A 649 25.23 10.49 0.40
C ARG A 649 23.97 9.64 0.26
N PRO A 650 24.08 8.42 -0.31
CA PRO A 650 22.97 7.49 -0.31
C PRO A 650 22.63 7.08 1.12
N LEU A 651 21.33 6.91 1.40
CA LEU A 651 20.89 6.31 2.65
C LEU A 651 21.11 4.79 2.56
N THR A 652 21.86 4.23 3.50
CA THR A 652 22.02 2.78 3.63
C THR A 652 20.71 2.15 4.09
N VAL A 653 20.28 1.07 3.46
CA VAL A 653 19.14 0.24 3.89
C VAL A 653 19.70 -1.08 4.42
N PRO A 654 20.01 -1.17 5.73
CA PRO A 654 20.67 -2.34 6.30
C PRO A 654 19.96 -3.66 5.99
N GLU A 655 18.62 -3.64 5.91
CA GLU A 655 17.81 -4.83 5.70
C GLU A 655 17.90 -5.41 4.29
N SER A 656 18.35 -4.62 3.31
CA SER A 656 18.62 -5.11 1.95
C SER A 656 20.04 -5.62 1.78
N ILE A 657 20.89 -5.51 2.81
CA ILE A 657 22.29 -5.94 2.76
C ILE A 657 22.36 -7.40 3.20
N ASP A 658 22.33 -8.31 2.22
CA ASP A 658 22.49 -9.75 2.47
C ASP A 658 23.94 -10.13 2.80
N GLN A 659 24.90 -9.36 2.27
CA GLN A 659 26.34 -9.56 2.46
C GLN A 659 27.09 -8.23 2.29
N ILE A 660 28.27 -8.15 2.88
CA ILE A 660 29.20 -7.03 2.74
C ILE A 660 29.57 -6.77 1.26
N GLY A 661 29.61 -5.49 0.87
CA GLY A 661 29.93 -5.10 -0.49
C GLY A 661 31.42 -5.28 -0.84
N PRO A 662 31.78 -5.38 -2.14
CA PRO A 662 33.19 -5.47 -2.56
C PRO A 662 34.06 -4.29 -2.13
N ALA A 663 33.50 -3.08 -2.12
CA ALA A 663 34.22 -1.87 -1.70
C ALA A 663 34.54 -1.91 -0.20
N GLU A 664 33.56 -2.30 0.62
CA GLU A 664 33.73 -2.44 2.07
C GLU A 664 34.71 -3.56 2.43
N LEU A 665 34.67 -4.69 1.71
CA LEU A 665 35.68 -5.74 1.80
C LEU A 665 37.08 -5.23 1.43
N GLY A 666 37.20 -4.38 0.40
CA GLY A 666 38.45 -3.75 0.02
C GLY A 666 39.00 -2.82 1.11
N THR A 667 38.16 -1.93 1.66
CA THR A 667 38.53 -1.07 2.79
C THR A 667 38.97 -1.88 4.00
N LEU A 668 38.26 -2.96 4.31
CA LEU A 668 38.61 -3.87 5.40
C LEU A 668 39.94 -4.58 5.14
N ALA A 669 40.19 -5.05 3.91
CA ALA A 669 41.44 -5.67 3.49
C ALA A 669 42.63 -4.71 3.66
N HIS A 670 42.46 -3.45 3.20
CA HIS A 670 43.48 -2.41 3.33
C HIS A 670 43.80 -2.14 4.79
N SER A 671 42.77 -1.98 5.64
CA SER A 671 42.95 -1.72 7.07
C SER A 671 43.72 -2.84 7.77
N ILE A 672 43.40 -4.10 7.47
CA ILE A 672 44.08 -5.28 8.04
C ILE A 672 45.55 -5.33 7.59
N LEU A 673 45.83 -5.19 6.29
CA LEU A 673 47.21 -5.23 5.78
C LEU A 673 48.06 -4.10 6.35
N ARG A 674 47.54 -2.88 6.35
CA ARG A 674 48.20 -1.70 6.92
C ARG A 674 48.56 -1.93 8.37
N ARG A 675 47.59 -2.30 9.23
CA ARG A 675 47.80 -2.51 10.66
C ARG A 675 48.77 -3.67 10.92
N CYS A 676 48.71 -4.73 10.11
CA CYS A 676 49.65 -5.85 10.20
C CYS A 676 51.08 -5.42 9.90
N LEU A 677 51.32 -4.75 8.76
CA LEU A 677 52.67 -4.31 8.37
C LEU A 677 53.22 -3.23 9.30
N GLN A 678 52.37 -2.31 9.77
CA GLN A 678 52.75 -1.30 10.74
C GLN A 678 53.17 -1.93 12.08
N ALA A 679 52.43 -2.96 12.56
CA ALA A 679 52.81 -3.71 13.74
C ALA A 679 54.16 -4.42 13.56
N LEU A 680 54.36 -5.09 12.41
CA LEU A 680 55.64 -5.74 12.08
C LEU A 680 56.80 -4.75 12.02
N SER A 681 56.59 -3.58 11.43
CA SER A 681 57.61 -2.52 11.36
C SER A 681 57.96 -1.97 12.74
N THR A 682 56.96 -1.68 13.57
CA THR A 682 57.15 -1.18 14.95
C THR A 682 57.87 -2.20 15.82
N GLU A 683 57.62 -3.48 15.61
CA GLU A 683 58.25 -4.59 16.33
C GLU A 683 59.62 -5.00 15.76
N GLY A 684 60.14 -4.24 14.78
CA GLY A 684 61.48 -4.40 14.24
C GLY A 684 61.66 -5.55 13.24
N TYR A 685 60.57 -6.10 12.68
CA TYR A 685 60.63 -7.24 11.75
C TYR A 685 61.54 -6.97 10.53
N PHE A 686 61.47 -5.77 9.97
CA PHE A 686 62.26 -5.38 8.78
C PHE A 686 63.69 -4.91 9.11
N SER A 687 63.97 -4.63 10.38
CA SER A 687 65.26 -4.08 10.85
C SER A 687 66.22 -5.15 11.39
N HIS A 688 65.73 -6.37 11.68
CA HIS A 688 66.49 -7.44 12.32
C HIS A 688 66.79 -8.61 11.36
N VAL A 689 68.00 -9.18 11.46
CA VAL A 689 68.47 -10.29 10.60
C VAL A 689 67.76 -11.63 10.92
N ALA A 690 67.12 -11.74 12.10
CA ALA A 690 66.31 -12.88 12.50
C ALA A 690 65.14 -12.41 13.40
N PRO A 691 63.99 -12.02 12.83
CA PRO A 691 62.84 -11.56 13.60
C PRO A 691 62.21 -12.73 14.40
N SER A 692 61.80 -12.47 15.64
CA SER A 692 61.19 -13.46 16.54
C SER A 692 59.66 -13.59 16.37
N ILE A 693 59.08 -12.84 15.45
CA ILE A 693 57.63 -12.70 15.27
C ILE A 693 57.21 -13.41 13.99
N ASP A 694 56.20 -14.27 14.09
CA ASP A 694 55.56 -14.85 12.91
C ASP A 694 54.60 -13.81 12.29
N PRO A 695 54.87 -13.31 11.07
CA PRO A 695 54.03 -12.31 10.42
C PRO A 695 52.62 -12.83 10.13
N PHE A 696 52.45 -14.14 9.96
CA PHE A 696 51.14 -14.74 9.69
C PHE A 696 50.29 -14.84 10.95
N ASP A 697 50.88 -15.05 12.11
CA ASP A 697 50.15 -15.01 13.39
C ASP A 697 49.71 -13.59 13.71
N ARG A 698 50.58 -12.59 13.46
CA ARG A 698 50.23 -11.18 13.62
C ARG A 698 49.08 -10.78 12.69
N LEU A 699 49.09 -11.23 11.44
CA LEU A 699 48.00 -11.01 10.49
C LEU A 699 46.66 -11.53 11.02
N VAL A 700 46.63 -12.76 11.56
CA VAL A 700 45.41 -13.36 12.11
C VAL A 700 44.88 -12.54 13.28
N GLN A 701 45.75 -12.12 14.20
CA GLN A 701 45.36 -11.30 15.36
C GLN A 701 44.75 -9.95 14.94
N VAL A 702 45.41 -9.25 14.01
CA VAL A 702 44.92 -7.97 13.50
C VAL A 702 43.60 -8.15 12.74
N ALA A 703 43.50 -9.19 11.90
CA ALA A 703 42.29 -9.48 11.14
C ALA A 703 41.09 -9.76 12.07
N GLN A 704 41.27 -10.55 13.13
CA GLN A 704 40.22 -10.82 14.10
C GLN A 704 39.71 -9.55 14.78
N ALA A 705 40.62 -8.69 15.27
CA ALA A 705 40.26 -7.42 15.90
C ALA A 705 39.50 -6.50 14.93
N GLU A 706 39.92 -6.41 13.67
CA GLU A 706 39.23 -5.61 12.65
C GLU A 706 37.87 -6.17 12.26
N PHE A 707 37.74 -7.49 12.16
CA PHE A 707 36.47 -8.14 11.90
C PHE A 707 35.43 -7.88 13.00
N GLU A 708 35.85 -7.96 14.26
CA GLU A 708 34.98 -7.65 15.41
C GLU A 708 34.58 -6.16 15.42
N ARG A 709 35.54 -5.26 15.15
CA ARG A 709 35.30 -3.82 15.05
C ARG A 709 34.29 -3.50 13.94
N PHE A 710 34.46 -4.09 12.76
CA PHE A 710 33.59 -3.87 11.60
C PHE A 710 32.18 -4.41 11.86
N ALA A 711 32.05 -5.65 12.33
CA ALA A 711 30.75 -6.25 12.66
C ALA A 711 30.01 -5.51 13.80
N GLY A 712 30.74 -4.81 14.67
CA GLY A 712 30.19 -4.02 15.76
C GLY A 712 29.55 -2.69 15.32
N SER A 713 29.88 -2.18 14.13
CA SER A 713 29.48 -0.85 13.65
C SER A 713 28.84 -0.85 12.25
N HIS A 714 28.92 -1.94 11.51
CA HIS A 714 28.42 -2.06 10.14
C HIS A 714 27.52 -3.30 9.98
N PRO A 715 26.53 -3.26 9.07
CA PRO A 715 25.74 -4.43 8.73
C PRO A 715 26.58 -5.41 7.89
N VAL A 716 26.87 -6.58 8.45
CA VAL A 716 27.67 -7.64 7.78
C VAL A 716 26.82 -8.64 6.98
N GLY A 717 25.49 -8.54 7.08
CA GLY A 717 24.55 -9.47 6.46
C GLY A 717 24.44 -10.79 7.23
N TYR A 718 24.27 -11.91 6.53
CA TYR A 718 24.08 -13.22 7.17
C TYR A 718 25.35 -13.70 7.91
N PRO A 719 25.26 -14.17 9.18
CA PRO A 719 26.42 -14.59 9.97
C PRO A 719 27.27 -15.69 9.33
N LEU A 720 26.64 -16.59 8.55
CA LEU A 720 27.37 -17.64 7.82
C LEU A 720 28.15 -17.06 6.65
N VAL A 721 27.53 -16.16 5.87
CA VAL A 721 28.17 -15.50 4.72
C VAL A 721 29.31 -14.61 5.20
N TRP A 722 29.12 -13.90 6.31
CA TRP A 722 30.17 -13.12 6.95
C TRP A 722 31.37 -13.97 7.34
N ARG A 723 31.17 -15.12 8.01
CA ARG A 723 32.27 -16.05 8.34
C ARG A 723 33.00 -16.54 7.09
N LEU A 724 32.28 -16.87 6.02
CA LEU A 724 32.89 -17.26 4.74
C LEU A 724 33.73 -16.13 4.13
N HIS A 725 33.29 -14.87 4.23
CA HIS A 725 34.07 -13.72 3.80
C HIS A 725 35.32 -13.51 4.65
N GLN A 726 35.24 -13.67 5.97
CA GLN A 726 36.40 -13.60 6.86
C GLN A 726 37.46 -14.64 6.49
N GLU A 727 37.06 -15.91 6.31
CA GLU A 727 37.96 -17.00 5.93
C GLU A 727 38.62 -16.76 4.57
N ARG A 728 37.82 -16.36 3.56
CA ARG A 728 38.32 -16.05 2.21
C ARG A 728 39.26 -14.87 2.23
N LEU A 729 38.91 -13.79 2.92
CA LEU A 729 39.73 -12.59 3.00
C LEU A 729 41.06 -12.92 3.70
N LEU A 730 41.03 -13.62 4.82
CA LEU A 730 42.24 -14.03 5.54
C LEU A 730 43.17 -14.90 4.69
N THR A 731 42.60 -15.78 3.85
CA THR A 731 43.39 -16.59 2.90
C THR A 731 44.09 -15.71 1.87
N VAL A 732 43.34 -14.80 1.23
CA VAL A 732 43.89 -13.86 0.24
C VAL A 732 44.96 -12.96 0.85
N LEU A 733 44.70 -12.42 2.05
CA LEU A 733 45.65 -11.55 2.75
C LEU A 733 46.92 -12.30 3.15
N ARG A 734 46.81 -13.58 3.54
CA ARG A 734 47.97 -14.42 3.87
C ARG A 734 48.83 -14.68 2.63
N ASP A 735 48.21 -14.96 1.49
CA ASP A 735 48.96 -15.17 0.24
C ASP A 735 49.61 -13.87 -0.25
N ALA A 736 48.88 -12.76 -0.22
CA ALA A 736 49.40 -11.44 -0.56
C ALA A 736 50.58 -11.03 0.35
N LEU A 737 50.44 -11.19 1.67
CA LEU A 737 51.52 -10.91 2.62
C LEU A 737 52.74 -11.81 2.39
N ARG A 738 52.55 -13.08 2.03
CA ARG A 738 53.66 -13.99 1.73
C ARG A 738 54.45 -13.54 0.52
N GLU A 739 53.77 -13.22 -0.59
CA GLU A 739 54.41 -12.76 -1.82
C GLU A 739 55.12 -11.43 -1.60
N ASP A 740 54.46 -10.50 -0.92
CA ASP A 740 54.97 -9.16 -0.63
C ASP A 740 56.22 -9.20 0.27
N LEU A 741 56.20 -9.99 1.35
CA LEU A 741 57.39 -10.18 2.21
C LEU A 741 58.55 -10.87 1.47
N ALA A 742 58.26 -11.82 0.58
CA ALA A 742 59.28 -12.49 -0.21
C ALA A 742 59.93 -11.55 -1.23
N GLU A 743 59.14 -10.67 -1.86
CA GLU A 743 59.64 -9.62 -2.74
C GLU A 743 60.49 -8.60 -1.98
N MET A 744 60.00 -8.11 -0.84
CA MET A 744 60.73 -7.17 0.01
C MET A 744 62.10 -7.72 0.42
N ALA A 745 62.15 -8.98 0.86
CA ALA A 745 63.39 -9.65 1.24
C ALA A 745 64.35 -9.85 0.05
N ARG A 746 63.83 -10.13 -1.14
CA ARG A 746 64.63 -10.38 -2.35
C ARG A 746 65.23 -9.09 -2.93
N GLU A 747 64.50 -7.99 -2.89
CA GLU A 747 64.88 -6.73 -3.55
C GLU A 747 65.40 -5.65 -2.56
N GLY A 748 65.30 -5.92 -1.26
CA GLY A 748 65.78 -5.03 -0.21
C GLY A 748 64.90 -3.80 -0.04
N TRP A 749 63.57 -3.99 -0.05
CA TRP A 749 62.58 -2.96 0.24
C TRP A 749 62.12 -3.08 1.70
N GLU A 750 62.00 -1.94 2.37
CA GLU A 750 61.42 -1.85 3.71
C GLU A 750 60.27 -0.83 3.73
N PRO A 751 59.11 -1.17 4.32
CA PRO A 751 57.99 -0.25 4.38
C PRO A 751 58.24 0.80 5.47
N VAL A 752 58.24 2.07 5.06
CA VAL A 752 58.64 3.21 5.92
C VAL A 752 57.47 4.10 6.32
N LEU A 753 56.47 4.28 5.44
CA LEU A 753 55.29 5.09 5.71
C LEU A 753 54.04 4.30 5.32
N PHE A 754 52.98 4.47 6.12
CA PHE A 754 51.69 3.81 5.93
C PHE A 754 50.59 4.85 6.02
N GLU A 755 49.76 4.95 4.99
CA GLU A 755 48.57 5.81 5.01
C GLU A 755 48.91 7.27 5.37
N GLU A 756 50.02 7.75 4.80
CA GLU A 756 50.57 9.08 5.07
C GLU A 756 49.85 10.13 4.21
N GLU A 757 49.41 11.22 4.85
CA GLU A 757 48.85 12.36 4.13
C GLU A 757 49.95 13.11 3.38
N MET A 758 49.73 13.33 2.09
CA MET A 758 50.63 14.07 1.22
C MET A 758 49.93 15.27 0.62
N HIS A 759 50.67 16.37 0.54
CA HIS A 759 50.22 17.61 -0.07
C HIS A 759 51.19 17.98 -1.20
N GLY A 760 50.66 18.17 -2.40
CA GLY A 760 51.40 18.63 -3.56
C GLY A 760 50.72 19.85 -4.18
N ARG A 761 51.46 20.65 -4.95
CA ARG A 761 50.86 21.70 -5.78
C ARG A 761 51.01 21.32 -7.24
N LEU A 762 49.91 21.32 -7.97
CA LEU A 762 49.91 21.13 -9.40
C LEU A 762 49.99 22.49 -10.09
N ASN A 763 51.11 22.74 -10.76
CA ASN A 763 51.30 23.92 -11.59
C ASN A 763 50.85 23.57 -13.02
N ALA A 764 49.61 23.90 -13.35
CA ALA A 764 49.07 23.71 -14.69
C ALA A 764 48.86 25.09 -15.35
N PRO A 765 49.79 25.57 -16.19
CA PRO A 765 49.58 26.80 -16.95
C PRO A 765 48.56 26.54 -18.06
N LEU A 766 47.28 26.48 -17.71
CA LEU A 766 46.18 26.37 -18.65
C LEU A 766 45.90 27.76 -19.23
N SER A 767 46.13 27.95 -20.54
CA SER A 767 45.86 29.23 -21.21
C SER A 767 44.41 29.68 -20.99
N GLY A 768 44.24 30.90 -20.48
CA GLY A 768 42.93 31.53 -20.28
C GLY A 768 42.35 31.42 -18.86
N MET A 769 43.06 30.79 -17.91
CA MET A 769 42.66 30.78 -16.49
C MET A 769 43.18 32.03 -15.75
N PRO A 770 42.39 32.62 -14.83
CA PRO A 770 42.86 33.61 -13.85
C PRO A 770 44.12 33.17 -13.11
N ALA A 771 44.99 34.11 -12.71
CA ALA A 771 46.24 33.79 -12.02
C ALA A 771 46.04 33.03 -10.69
N GLU A 772 44.86 33.14 -10.07
CA GLU A 772 44.50 32.39 -8.84
C GLU A 772 44.25 30.88 -9.07
N LEU A 773 44.23 30.43 -10.33
CA LEU A 773 44.04 29.03 -10.75
C LEU A 773 45.35 28.35 -11.21
N ALA A 774 46.49 29.05 -11.10
CA ALA A 774 47.79 28.54 -11.56
C ALA A 774 48.37 27.44 -10.65
N GLU A 775 48.00 27.43 -9.36
CA GLU A 775 48.43 26.43 -8.38
C GLU A 775 47.20 25.80 -7.69
N ILE A 776 46.92 24.54 -8.00
CA ILE A 776 45.88 23.77 -7.29
C ILE A 776 46.59 22.91 -6.24
N LEU A 777 46.22 23.07 -4.97
CA LEU A 777 46.65 22.17 -3.91
C LEU A 777 46.00 20.80 -4.15
N ILE A 778 46.81 19.76 -4.29
CA ILE A 778 46.38 18.37 -4.33
C ILE A 778 46.67 17.77 -2.96
N THR A 779 45.62 17.24 -2.35
CA THR A 779 45.70 16.52 -1.07
C THR A 779 45.27 15.08 -1.29
N GLY A 780 46.05 14.14 -0.80
CA GLY A 780 45.77 12.72 -0.96
C GLY A 780 46.50 11.89 0.07
N ARG A 781 46.12 10.63 0.17
CA ARG A 781 46.71 9.68 1.09
C ARG A 781 47.39 8.58 0.29
N LEU A 782 48.62 8.23 0.67
CA LEU A 782 49.36 7.14 0.05
C LEU A 782 49.23 5.90 0.93
N ASP A 783 48.69 4.80 0.39
CA ASP A 783 48.49 3.54 1.13
C ASP A 783 49.81 3.06 1.78
N ARG A 784 50.90 2.94 1.01
CA ARG A 784 52.23 2.55 1.51
C ARG A 784 53.37 3.18 0.72
N VAL A 785 54.44 3.57 1.42
CA VAL A 785 55.73 3.94 0.82
C VAL A 785 56.82 3.01 1.35
N ASP A 786 57.54 2.37 0.44
CA ASP A 786 58.73 1.58 0.76
C ASP A 786 60.00 2.34 0.37
N TRP A 787 61.05 2.15 1.14
CA TRP A 787 62.39 2.64 0.86
C TRP A 787 63.34 1.45 0.62
N SER A 788 64.28 1.60 -0.31
CA SER A 788 65.36 0.62 -0.47
C SER A 788 66.70 1.30 -0.29
N ARG A 789 67.46 0.85 0.70
CA ARG A 789 68.81 1.36 0.96
C ARG A 789 69.80 0.98 -0.14
N SER A 790 69.65 -0.18 -0.77
CA SER A 790 70.52 -0.66 -1.84
C SER A 790 70.30 0.11 -3.15
N GLN A 791 69.05 0.50 -3.42
CA GLN A 791 68.67 1.22 -4.65
C GLN A 791 68.61 2.74 -4.46
N ASN A 792 68.63 3.23 -3.21
CA ASN A 792 68.41 4.63 -2.84
C ASN A 792 67.17 5.24 -3.52
N ALA A 793 66.07 4.49 -3.49
CA ALA A 793 64.82 4.82 -4.17
C ALA A 793 63.62 4.63 -3.23
N TYR A 794 62.54 5.35 -3.52
CA TYR A 794 61.24 5.15 -2.90
C TYR A 794 60.27 4.58 -3.92
N ARG A 795 59.37 3.71 -3.48
CA ARG A 795 58.22 3.26 -4.28
C ARG A 795 56.93 3.47 -3.50
N ILE A 796 55.89 3.81 -4.24
CA ILE A 796 54.53 3.96 -3.70
C ILE A 796 53.76 2.72 -4.09
N ILE A 797 53.06 2.14 -3.12
CA ILE A 797 52.24 0.95 -3.33
C ILE A 797 50.81 1.30 -2.92
N ASP A 798 49.91 1.11 -3.87
CA ASP A 798 48.47 1.34 -3.75
C ASP A 798 47.78 -0.02 -3.85
N TYR A 799 47.09 -0.44 -2.79
CA TYR A 799 46.44 -1.73 -2.79
C TYR A 799 45.15 -1.65 -3.60
N LYS A 800 44.86 -2.72 -4.35
CA LYS A 800 43.62 -2.82 -5.13
C LYS A 800 42.99 -4.18 -4.90
N PHE A 801 41.86 -4.18 -4.21
CA PHE A 801 41.06 -5.37 -4.00
C PHE A 801 40.05 -5.56 -5.13
N LYS A 802 40.15 -6.67 -5.87
CA LYS A 802 39.19 -7.07 -6.91
C LYS A 802 38.68 -8.48 -6.65
N THR A 803 37.36 -8.64 -6.67
CA THR A 803 36.69 -9.94 -6.48
C THR A 803 36.68 -10.80 -7.76
N SER A 804 37.01 -10.21 -8.91
CA SER A 804 37.05 -10.85 -10.24
C SER A 804 38.49 -10.89 -10.77
N ARG A 805 38.86 -12.00 -11.42
CA ARG A 805 40.17 -12.21 -12.08
C ARG A 805 40.32 -11.53 -13.45
N ASN A 806 39.28 -10.88 -13.98
CA ASN A 806 39.40 -10.19 -15.27
C ASN A 806 40.08 -8.83 -15.08
N PRO A 807 41.24 -8.58 -15.70
CA PRO A 807 41.85 -7.25 -15.70
C PRO A 807 40.99 -6.30 -16.53
N ASP A 808 40.60 -5.17 -15.93
CA ASP A 808 39.98 -4.07 -16.68
C ASP A 808 41.03 -3.46 -17.62
N THR A 809 40.63 -3.08 -18.83
CA THR A 809 41.50 -2.48 -19.86
C THR A 809 42.09 -1.13 -19.48
N LEU A 810 41.79 -0.60 -18.29
CA LEU A 810 42.26 0.69 -17.77
C LEU A 810 43.37 0.55 -16.70
N ASP A 811 43.77 -0.68 -16.32
CA ASP A 811 44.85 -0.93 -15.34
C ASP A 811 46.22 -1.19 -16.01
N LYS A 812 46.48 -0.62 -17.20
CA LYS A 812 47.78 -0.68 -17.86
C LYS A 812 48.47 0.67 -17.94
#